data_AF-A0A7W1GUN5-F1
#
_entry.id   AF-A0A7W1GUN5-F1
#
_cell.length_a   1.000
_cell.length_b   1.000
_cell.length_c   1.000
_cell.angle_alpha   90.00
_cell.angle_beta   90.00
_cell.angle_gamma   90.00
#
_symmetry.space_group_name_H-M   'P 1'
#
loop_
_entity.id
_entity.type
_entity.pdbx_description
1 polymer ?
#
loop_
_entity_poly.entity_id
_entity_poly.type
_entity_poly.pdbx_seq_one_letter_code
_entity_poly.pdbx_strand_id
1 'polypeptide(L)'
;MSTNDYCNNLSIKTLFESPEGDEINNQYYHDVILRILKKILPTSFWDLNSTIEEKRIDRQRTLNNIIPLITCTQKQEFQGMISFFALSKYSQNSFKFFFDMISRWLTPGHRLNVVLVYATDFLLTDLSNEVYTICEVLVNIENKEQHEEILRHFPSISAEIALGIHSQFYAQRMMEIKGLSVDEKTALIQNFIAFLVQRYPESYDSSVFTEMQHVLVMCRPEFKESRDSRHLSRIIGIQYLFRRSLKAAFKKNPGRSYSNIKLFRTSIKTSNGSKKVLGIIVGLNLLKDQETFAEAHLLKAINHYVPNARAVDQSFFINKQSSEHVYTIYLEVEKEDGSIFTNNEILKLRRELPAELKSRVEYKLHPIFMPRNEEEVMRNLLSVSNQIKYLRDIPQVFISFDEQSHFHLYFTVILARVLKPECIPIPELFQKAETFLEYIHDRTKQMGILRKKYPKEATVFHLKLPKDVFLRADHSIDLYKARQTVVAELSRIVGEVRDYNGGMISKQREVLSDIRKLLTEVKGYNELLLENFFYSLSPVVVRALLDPKAFKTLFLMLLEGLKENKQDGYYLKLYEEPYNVFAMVVIEDLRVKEVLQKAINELNIIPTELATAYVKTNGLACIGYICCAKDPGMKELLFKTIKDTLQSWELCSLK
;
A
#
# COMPACT_ATOMS: atom_id res chain seq x y z
N MET A 1 39.44 -72.56 -17.76
CA MET A 1 38.65 -72.53 -19.02
C MET A 1 37.20 -72.32 -18.57
N SER A 2 36.57 -71.15 -18.66
CA SER A 2 36.50 -70.17 -19.74
C SER A 2 36.74 -68.72 -19.26
N THR A 3 37.65 -68.03 -19.92
CA THR A 3 38.02 -66.62 -19.72
C THR A 3 37.18 -65.71 -20.63
N ASN A 4 35.85 -65.64 -20.44
CA ASN A 4 34.97 -64.82 -21.29
C ASN A 4 34.03 -63.83 -20.56
N ASP A 5 33.99 -63.77 -19.23
CA ASP A 5 33.00 -62.94 -18.52
C ASP A 5 33.45 -61.52 -18.13
N TYR A 6 34.73 -61.16 -18.30
CA TYR A 6 35.24 -59.85 -17.85
C TYR A 6 35.02 -58.68 -18.83
N CYS A 7 34.43 -58.90 -20.02
CA CYS A 7 34.32 -57.88 -21.07
C CYS A 7 32.98 -57.10 -21.11
N ASN A 8 32.01 -57.41 -20.24
CA ASN A 8 30.66 -56.83 -20.29
C ASN A 8 30.28 -55.90 -19.11
N ASN A 9 31.19 -55.59 -18.19
CA ASN A 9 30.88 -54.78 -17.02
C ASN A 9 31.26 -53.30 -17.24
N LEU A 10 30.27 -52.41 -17.13
CA LEU A 10 30.48 -50.96 -17.01
C LEU A 10 30.99 -50.66 -15.59
N SER A 11 32.02 -49.83 -15.46
CA SER A 11 32.38 -49.26 -14.15
C SER A 11 31.36 -48.20 -13.76
N ILE A 12 30.49 -48.54 -12.80
CA ILE A 12 29.44 -47.68 -12.26
C ILE A 12 29.86 -47.25 -10.85
N LYS A 13 29.86 -45.94 -10.60
CA LYS A 13 30.08 -45.36 -9.27
C LYS A 13 28.84 -44.60 -8.82
N THR A 14 28.23 -44.99 -7.71
CA THR A 14 27.12 -44.27 -7.08
C THR A 14 27.63 -43.00 -6.35
N LEU A 15 26.76 -42.00 -6.22
CA LEU A 15 27.13 -40.69 -5.63
C LEU A 15 26.66 -40.47 -4.18
N PHE A 16 26.15 -41.51 -3.50
CA PHE A 16 25.76 -41.41 -2.10
C PHE A 16 26.92 -41.83 -1.20
N GLU A 17 27.27 -41.00 -0.23
CA GLU A 17 28.20 -41.35 0.84
C GLU A 17 27.43 -42.11 1.92
N SER A 18 27.75 -43.39 2.14
CA SER A 18 27.35 -44.08 3.37
C SER A 18 28.22 -43.53 4.51
N PRO A 19 27.64 -43.04 5.62
CA PRO A 19 28.40 -42.51 6.77
C PRO A 19 29.38 -43.52 7.38
N GLU A 20 29.13 -44.80 7.15
CA GLU A 20 29.96 -45.94 7.54
C GLU A 20 30.18 -46.75 6.26
N GLY A 21 31.43 -47.06 5.90
CA GLY A 21 31.83 -47.66 4.62
C GLY A 21 31.26 -49.06 4.34
N ASP A 22 29.95 -49.18 4.17
CA ASP A 22 29.24 -50.41 3.85
C ASP A 22 29.43 -50.74 2.37
N GLU A 23 30.53 -51.44 2.07
CA GLU A 23 30.82 -52.00 0.74
C GLU A 23 29.64 -52.84 0.19
N ILE A 24 28.90 -53.51 1.08
CA ILE A 24 27.74 -54.36 0.76
C ILE A 24 26.60 -53.53 0.15
N ASN A 25 26.24 -52.39 0.74
CA ASN A 25 25.14 -51.54 0.23
C ASN A 25 25.48 -50.95 -1.14
N ASN A 26 26.73 -50.52 -1.34
CA ASN A 26 27.20 -50.01 -2.63
C ASN A 26 27.10 -51.06 -3.75
N GLN A 27 27.35 -52.33 -3.44
CA GLN A 27 27.23 -53.42 -4.40
C GLN A 27 25.78 -53.70 -4.80
N TYR A 28 24.82 -53.62 -3.86
CA TYR A 28 23.39 -53.74 -4.18
C TYR A 28 22.91 -52.62 -5.12
N TYR A 29 23.28 -51.36 -4.88
CA TYR A 29 22.89 -50.25 -5.76
C TYR A 29 23.54 -50.37 -7.14
N HIS A 30 24.81 -50.76 -7.19
CA HIS A 30 25.50 -51.07 -8.43
C HIS A 30 24.72 -52.11 -9.26
N ASP A 31 24.34 -53.23 -8.64
CA ASP A 31 23.65 -54.32 -9.32
C ASP A 31 22.25 -53.93 -9.79
N VAL A 32 21.54 -53.09 -9.01
CA VAL A 32 20.24 -52.54 -9.43
C VAL A 32 20.41 -51.62 -10.64
N ILE A 33 21.36 -50.68 -10.62
CA ILE A 33 21.63 -49.79 -11.75
C ILE A 33 21.99 -50.61 -12.99
N LEU A 34 22.91 -51.56 -12.86
CA LEU A 34 23.33 -52.43 -13.98
C LEU A 34 22.16 -53.22 -14.55
N ARG A 35 21.29 -53.76 -13.68
CA ARG A 35 20.08 -54.50 -14.08
C ARG A 35 19.11 -53.61 -14.85
N ILE A 36 18.88 -52.38 -14.39
CA ILE A 36 17.99 -51.45 -15.10
C ILE A 36 18.62 -51.03 -16.43
N LEU A 37 19.92 -50.69 -16.47
CA LEU A 37 20.62 -50.33 -17.71
C LEU A 37 20.54 -51.45 -18.75
N LYS A 38 20.77 -52.70 -18.36
CA LYS A 38 20.61 -53.87 -19.24
C LYS A 38 19.18 -54.04 -19.78
N LYS A 39 18.18 -53.58 -19.01
CA LYS A 39 16.76 -53.65 -19.37
C LYS A 39 16.35 -52.55 -20.36
N ILE A 40 16.93 -51.36 -20.26
CA ILE A 40 16.48 -50.18 -21.03
C ILE A 40 17.39 -49.82 -22.22
N LEU A 41 18.67 -50.17 -22.17
CA LEU A 41 19.61 -49.88 -23.25
C LEU A 41 19.50 -50.94 -24.37
N PRO A 42 19.71 -50.55 -25.64
CA PRO A 42 19.69 -51.49 -26.77
C PRO A 42 20.72 -52.61 -26.61
N THR A 43 20.44 -53.81 -27.12
CA THR A 43 21.41 -54.93 -27.12
C THR A 43 22.72 -54.57 -27.82
N SER A 44 22.64 -53.76 -28.89
CA SER A 44 23.81 -53.23 -29.61
C SER A 44 24.74 -52.36 -28.76
N PHE A 45 24.29 -51.85 -27.61
CA PHE A 45 25.14 -51.13 -26.66
C PHE A 45 26.13 -52.08 -25.94
N TRP A 46 25.71 -53.33 -25.74
CA TRP A 46 26.47 -54.35 -25.01
C TRP A 46 27.36 -55.16 -25.95
N ASP A 47 26.83 -55.56 -27.10
CA ASP A 47 27.45 -56.47 -28.06
C ASP A 47 28.28 -55.72 -29.13
N LEU A 48 29.42 -55.14 -28.74
CA LEU A 48 30.36 -54.49 -29.67
C LEU A 48 31.59 -55.38 -29.92
N ASN A 49 31.82 -55.74 -31.18
CA ASN A 49 32.98 -56.51 -31.65
C ASN A 49 34.08 -55.58 -32.19
N SER A 50 34.75 -54.83 -31.31
CA SER A 50 35.85 -53.90 -31.66
C SER A 50 36.93 -53.84 -30.57
N THR A 51 37.99 -53.06 -30.76
CA THR A 51 39.03 -52.86 -29.74
C THR A 51 38.46 -52.11 -28.52
N ILE A 52 39.08 -52.26 -27.33
CA ILE A 52 38.55 -51.69 -26.07
C ILE A 52 38.27 -50.18 -26.18
N GLU A 53 39.14 -49.43 -26.85
CA GLU A 53 39.00 -47.98 -27.00
C GLU A 53 37.90 -47.59 -28.00
N GLU A 54 37.76 -48.32 -29.11
CA GLU A 54 36.67 -48.13 -30.07
C GLU A 54 35.31 -48.46 -29.43
N LYS A 55 35.22 -49.53 -28.63
CA LYS A 55 34.01 -49.87 -27.86
C LYS A 55 33.61 -48.74 -26.91
N ARG A 56 34.58 -48.10 -26.25
CA ARG A 56 34.34 -46.99 -25.32
C ARG A 56 33.76 -45.78 -26.05
N ILE A 57 34.36 -45.37 -27.17
CA ILE A 57 33.90 -44.24 -27.98
C ILE A 57 32.50 -44.50 -28.55
N ASP A 58 32.24 -45.70 -29.06
CA ASP A 58 30.93 -46.07 -29.61
C ASP A 58 29.84 -46.13 -28.54
N ARG A 59 30.14 -46.69 -27.36
CA ARG A 59 29.21 -46.66 -26.20
C ARG A 59 28.90 -45.24 -25.77
N GLN A 60 29.91 -44.37 -25.68
CA GLN A 60 29.71 -42.98 -25.29
C GLN A 60 28.85 -42.21 -26.31
N ARG A 61 29.12 -42.39 -27.62
CA ARG A 61 28.31 -41.79 -28.70
C ARG A 61 26.87 -42.30 -28.66
N THR A 62 26.69 -43.60 -28.50
CA THR A 62 25.35 -44.22 -28.41
C THR A 62 24.57 -43.68 -27.22
N LEU A 63 25.19 -43.60 -26.04
CA LEU A 63 24.56 -43.07 -24.84
C LEU A 63 24.14 -41.60 -25.02
N ASN A 64 25.02 -40.76 -25.57
CA ASN A 64 24.73 -39.35 -25.83
C ASN A 64 23.60 -39.14 -26.84
N ASN A 65 23.43 -40.05 -27.81
CA ASN A 65 22.39 -39.95 -28.82
C ASN A 65 21.00 -40.40 -28.31
N ILE A 66 20.96 -41.23 -27.28
CA ILE A 66 19.72 -41.85 -26.78
C ILE A 66 19.15 -41.09 -25.56
N ILE A 67 19.99 -40.31 -24.87
CA ILE A 67 19.59 -39.51 -23.71
C ILE A 67 18.92 -38.18 -24.12
N PRO A 68 17.81 -37.75 -23.49
CA PRO A 68 17.07 -38.44 -22.41
C PRO A 68 16.23 -39.61 -22.95
N LEU A 69 16.44 -40.79 -22.37
CA LEU A 69 15.73 -42.01 -22.74
C LEU A 69 14.52 -42.20 -21.83
N ILE A 70 13.32 -42.14 -22.41
CA ILE A 70 12.07 -42.41 -21.70
C ILE A 70 11.43 -43.66 -22.30
N THR A 71 11.28 -44.71 -21.50
CA THR A 71 10.77 -46.01 -21.97
C THR A 71 9.90 -46.70 -20.91
N CYS A 72 9.26 -47.81 -21.26
CA CYS A 72 8.50 -48.63 -20.32
C CYS A 72 8.70 -50.12 -20.62
N THR A 73 8.35 -51.00 -19.68
CA THR A 73 8.30 -52.45 -19.95
C THR A 73 7.21 -52.74 -20.98
N GLN A 74 7.60 -52.90 -22.24
CA GLN A 74 6.69 -53.37 -23.29
C GLN A 74 6.52 -54.89 -23.18
N LYS A 75 5.42 -55.33 -22.58
CA LYS A 75 4.88 -56.67 -22.77
C LYS A 75 3.49 -56.53 -23.37
N GLN A 76 3.22 -57.27 -24.45
CA GLN A 76 1.91 -57.23 -25.11
C GLN A 76 0.79 -57.85 -24.25
N GLU A 77 1.15 -58.60 -23.21
CA GLU A 77 0.23 -59.23 -22.26
C GLU A 77 0.08 -58.41 -20.97
N PHE A 78 -1.17 -58.30 -20.49
CA PHE A 78 -1.51 -57.64 -19.23
C PHE A 78 -0.87 -58.37 -18.03
N GLN A 79 -0.01 -57.67 -17.27
CA GLN A 79 0.68 -58.26 -16.10
C GLN A 79 0.31 -57.58 -14.77
N GLY A 80 -0.74 -56.75 -14.75
CA GLY A 80 -1.15 -55.99 -13.56
C GLY A 80 -0.18 -54.89 -13.12
N MET A 81 1.05 -54.83 -13.65
CA MET A 81 2.01 -53.77 -13.35
C MET A 81 2.82 -53.36 -14.59
N ILE A 82 3.19 -52.08 -14.70
CA ILE A 82 4.12 -51.56 -15.71
C ILE A 82 5.18 -50.71 -15.03
N SER A 83 6.45 -50.94 -15.40
CA SER A 83 7.56 -50.05 -15.03
C SER A 83 7.80 -49.01 -16.12
N PHE A 84 7.90 -47.75 -15.73
CA PHE A 84 8.35 -46.64 -16.57
C PHE A 84 9.76 -46.23 -16.17
N PHE A 85 10.61 -45.95 -17.16
CA PHE A 85 12.00 -45.61 -16.97
C PHE A 85 12.34 -44.26 -17.57
N ALA A 86 13.19 -43.51 -16.88
CA ALA A 86 13.87 -42.34 -17.40
C ALA A 86 15.37 -42.47 -17.14
N LEU A 87 16.19 -42.30 -18.18
CA LEU A 87 17.65 -42.19 -18.08
C LEU A 87 18.08 -40.86 -18.72
N SER A 88 18.72 -40.00 -17.93
CA SER A 88 19.22 -38.72 -18.43
C SER A 88 20.51 -38.29 -17.76
N LYS A 89 21.14 -37.24 -18.30
CA LYS A 89 22.11 -36.46 -17.52
C LYS A 89 21.39 -35.87 -16.30
N TYR A 90 22.12 -35.73 -15.19
CA TYR A 90 21.57 -35.16 -13.97
C TYR A 90 21.06 -33.75 -14.22
N SER A 91 19.84 -33.48 -13.74
CA SER A 91 19.28 -32.14 -13.71
C SER A 91 18.42 -31.97 -12.47
N GLN A 92 18.37 -30.76 -11.91
CA GLN A 92 17.55 -30.51 -10.72
C GLN A 92 16.06 -30.69 -11.04
N ASN A 93 15.40 -31.56 -10.27
CA ASN A 93 13.97 -31.86 -10.33
C ASN A 93 13.48 -32.70 -11.55
N SER A 94 14.35 -33.23 -12.41
CA SER A 94 13.90 -34.09 -13.53
C SER A 94 13.19 -35.35 -13.04
N PHE A 95 13.65 -35.94 -11.94
CA PHE A 95 12.99 -37.06 -11.27
C PHE A 95 11.54 -36.75 -10.88
N LYS A 96 11.34 -35.65 -10.14
CA LYS A 96 10.00 -35.24 -9.68
C LYS A 96 9.09 -34.96 -10.87
N PHE A 97 9.60 -34.26 -11.88
CA PHE A 97 8.85 -33.98 -13.10
C PHE A 97 8.43 -35.28 -13.82
N PHE A 98 9.34 -36.24 -13.97
CA PHE A 98 9.04 -37.55 -14.54
C PHE A 98 7.95 -38.29 -13.74
N PHE A 99 8.11 -38.36 -12.41
CA PHE A 99 7.14 -38.99 -11.52
C PHE A 99 5.74 -38.34 -11.63
N ASP A 100 5.66 -37.00 -11.63
CA ASP A 100 4.38 -36.30 -11.73
C ASP A 100 3.72 -36.55 -13.09
N MET A 101 4.50 -36.50 -14.20
CA MET A 101 4.00 -36.79 -15.54
C MET A 101 3.45 -38.22 -15.67
N ILE A 102 4.14 -39.21 -15.13
CA ILE A 102 3.64 -40.59 -15.14
C ILE A 102 2.42 -40.74 -14.23
N SER A 103 2.50 -40.30 -12.98
CA SER A 103 1.46 -40.59 -11.98
C SER A 103 0.15 -39.84 -12.19
N ARG A 104 0.18 -38.63 -12.79
CA ARG A 104 -1.02 -37.77 -12.90
C ARG A 104 -1.45 -37.44 -14.32
N TRP A 105 -0.55 -37.58 -15.30
CA TRP A 105 -0.77 -37.04 -16.66
C TRP A 105 -0.76 -38.11 -17.75
N LEU A 106 -0.31 -39.31 -17.44
CA LEU A 106 -0.31 -40.41 -18.38
C LEU A 106 -1.72 -40.89 -18.74
N THR A 107 -2.65 -40.77 -17.80
CA THR A 107 -4.07 -41.14 -17.97
C THR A 107 -4.92 -39.92 -17.64
N PRO A 108 -5.59 -39.29 -18.63
CA PRO A 108 -6.38 -38.09 -18.38
C PRO A 108 -7.48 -38.31 -17.33
N GLY A 109 -7.52 -37.45 -16.31
CA GLY A 109 -8.55 -37.49 -15.27
C GLY A 109 -8.41 -38.62 -14.24
N HIS A 110 -7.37 -39.45 -14.32
CA HIS A 110 -7.15 -40.54 -13.38
C HIS A 110 -5.69 -40.56 -12.88
N ARG A 111 -5.52 -40.64 -11.55
CA ARG A 111 -4.19 -40.74 -10.94
C ARG A 111 -3.78 -42.20 -10.84
N LEU A 112 -2.66 -42.55 -11.43
CA LEU A 112 -2.13 -43.90 -11.42
C LEU A 112 -1.60 -44.29 -10.03
N ASN A 113 -1.86 -45.53 -9.63
CA ASN A 113 -1.41 -46.09 -8.36
C ASN A 113 0.06 -46.51 -8.47
N VAL A 114 0.96 -45.67 -7.96
CA VAL A 114 2.40 -45.93 -7.98
C VAL A 114 2.80 -46.83 -6.81
N VAL A 115 3.37 -48.00 -7.12
CA VAL A 115 3.80 -49.02 -6.15
C VAL A 115 5.24 -48.82 -5.71
N LEU A 116 6.10 -48.42 -6.64
CA LEU A 116 7.53 -48.21 -6.39
C LEU A 116 8.00 -46.98 -7.13
N VAL A 117 8.86 -46.22 -6.46
CA VAL A 117 9.66 -45.19 -7.11
C VAL A 117 11.11 -45.40 -6.70
N TYR A 118 11.96 -45.59 -7.70
CA TYR A 118 13.39 -45.74 -7.51
C TYR A 118 14.09 -44.67 -8.36
N ALA A 119 14.96 -43.88 -7.75
CA ALA A 119 15.78 -42.90 -8.47
C ALA A 119 17.18 -42.87 -7.86
N THR A 120 18.19 -42.84 -8.73
CA THR A 120 19.57 -42.89 -8.29
C THR A 120 20.49 -42.13 -9.24
N ASP A 121 21.45 -41.42 -8.67
CA ASP A 121 22.47 -40.66 -9.38
C ASP A 121 23.79 -41.44 -9.39
N PHE A 122 24.41 -41.56 -10.56
CA PHE A 122 25.60 -42.38 -10.75
C PHE A 122 26.53 -41.81 -11.84
N LEU A 123 27.77 -42.27 -11.80
CA LEU A 123 28.81 -42.00 -12.78
C LEU A 123 29.12 -43.28 -13.56
N LEU A 124 29.31 -43.14 -14.87
CA LEU A 124 29.87 -44.18 -15.73
C LEU A 124 31.34 -43.83 -15.96
N THR A 125 32.21 -44.20 -15.03
CA THR A 125 33.62 -43.76 -15.00
C THR A 125 34.41 -44.15 -16.25
N ASP A 126 33.99 -45.21 -16.93
CA ASP A 126 34.61 -45.65 -18.18
C ASP A 126 34.14 -44.87 -19.41
N LEU A 127 33.03 -44.13 -19.33
CA LEU A 127 32.40 -43.47 -20.49
C LEU A 127 32.44 -41.95 -20.39
N SER A 128 32.19 -41.37 -19.21
CA SER A 128 32.21 -39.92 -19.02
C SER A 128 32.29 -39.52 -17.55
N ASN A 129 32.78 -38.31 -17.29
CA ASN A 129 32.75 -37.71 -15.95
C ASN A 129 31.43 -37.02 -15.61
N GLU A 130 30.40 -37.16 -16.45
CA GLU A 130 29.08 -36.58 -16.22
C GLU A 130 28.25 -37.47 -15.29
N VAL A 131 27.45 -36.83 -14.43
CA VAL A 131 26.49 -37.51 -13.57
C VAL A 131 25.23 -37.83 -14.36
N TYR A 132 24.78 -39.08 -14.28
CA TYR A 132 23.53 -39.54 -14.85
C TYR A 132 22.54 -39.84 -13.73
N THR A 133 21.26 -39.65 -14.03
CA THR A 133 20.15 -40.05 -13.18
C THR A 133 19.36 -41.12 -13.90
N ILE A 134 19.07 -42.22 -13.20
CA ILE A 134 18.12 -43.22 -13.66
C ILE A 134 16.94 -43.26 -12.69
N CYS A 135 15.74 -43.32 -13.25
CA CYS A 135 14.50 -43.42 -12.49
C CYS A 135 13.65 -44.56 -13.00
N GLU A 136 13.05 -45.33 -12.09
CA GLU A 136 11.98 -46.29 -12.33
C GLU A 136 10.73 -45.87 -11.53
N VAL A 137 9.58 -45.84 -12.20
CA VAL A 137 8.26 -45.68 -11.58
C VAL A 137 7.43 -46.91 -11.93
N LEU A 138 7.12 -47.73 -10.93
CA LEU A 138 6.28 -48.92 -11.09
C LEU A 138 4.83 -48.56 -10.75
N VAL A 139 3.92 -48.84 -11.67
CA VAL A 139 2.49 -48.55 -11.53
C VAL A 139 1.70 -49.86 -11.51
N ASN A 140 0.74 -49.96 -10.59
CA ASN A 140 -0.28 -51.01 -10.59
C ASN A 140 -1.40 -50.66 -11.57
N ILE A 141 -1.82 -51.63 -12.37
CA ILE A 141 -2.86 -51.47 -13.39
C ILE A 141 -4.05 -52.35 -13.03
N GLU A 142 -5.20 -51.72 -12.89
CA GLU A 142 -6.41 -52.34 -12.35
C GLU A 142 -7.09 -53.27 -13.35
N ASN A 143 -7.06 -52.91 -14.64
CA ASN A 143 -7.76 -53.64 -15.70
C ASN A 143 -7.07 -53.50 -17.07
N LYS A 144 -7.52 -54.30 -18.03
CA LYS A 144 -6.95 -54.33 -19.38
C LYS A 144 -7.21 -53.04 -20.18
N GLU A 145 -8.33 -52.36 -19.93
CA GLU A 145 -8.66 -51.10 -20.60
C GLU A 145 -7.66 -49.99 -20.23
N GLN A 146 -7.36 -49.85 -18.94
CA GLN A 146 -6.36 -48.92 -18.42
C GLN A 146 -4.96 -49.23 -18.99
N HIS A 147 -4.62 -50.51 -19.15
CA HIS A 147 -3.36 -50.94 -19.79
C HIS A 147 -3.25 -50.46 -21.24
N GLU A 148 -4.32 -50.64 -22.03
CA GLU A 148 -4.35 -50.22 -23.44
C GLU A 148 -4.33 -48.69 -23.58
N GLU A 149 -5.01 -47.97 -22.69
CA GLU A 149 -4.99 -46.50 -22.64
C GLU A 149 -3.60 -45.96 -22.32
N ILE A 150 -2.94 -46.51 -21.31
CA ILE A 150 -1.58 -46.15 -20.92
C ILE A 150 -0.62 -46.32 -22.10
N LEU A 151 -0.66 -47.47 -22.79
CA LEU A 151 0.21 -47.73 -23.94
C LEU A 151 -0.08 -46.80 -25.12
N ARG A 152 -1.34 -46.36 -25.29
CA ARG A 152 -1.73 -45.40 -26.32
C ARG A 152 -1.21 -43.99 -26.04
N HIS A 153 -1.27 -43.54 -24.78
CA HIS A 153 -0.86 -42.17 -24.41
C HIS A 153 0.64 -42.03 -24.14
N PHE A 154 1.31 -43.11 -23.74
CA PHE A 154 2.72 -43.08 -23.36
C PHE A 154 3.65 -42.47 -24.42
N PRO A 155 3.53 -42.75 -25.73
CA PRO A 155 4.41 -42.13 -26.74
C PRO A 155 4.34 -40.60 -26.80
N SER A 156 3.16 -40.02 -26.57
CA SER A 156 3.00 -38.56 -26.52
C SER A 156 3.61 -38.00 -25.24
N ILE A 157 3.32 -38.65 -24.11
CA ILE A 157 3.80 -38.23 -22.80
C ILE A 157 5.33 -38.38 -22.67
N SER A 158 5.91 -39.42 -23.26
CA SER A 158 7.36 -39.65 -23.26
C SER A 158 8.12 -38.55 -24.01
N ALA A 159 7.57 -38.05 -25.13
CA ALA A 159 8.12 -36.91 -25.85
C ALA A 159 8.05 -35.62 -25.01
N GLU A 160 6.93 -35.38 -24.31
CA GLU A 160 6.79 -34.26 -23.38
C GLU A 160 7.79 -34.33 -22.22
N ILE A 161 7.94 -35.52 -21.63
CA ILE A 161 8.89 -35.80 -20.56
C ILE A 161 10.32 -35.52 -21.02
N ALA A 162 10.71 -36.03 -22.19
CA ALA A 162 12.04 -35.83 -22.75
C ALA A 162 12.38 -34.34 -22.91
N LEU A 163 11.42 -33.53 -23.42
CA LEU A 163 11.58 -32.09 -23.54
C LEU A 163 11.71 -31.38 -22.18
N GLY A 164 10.89 -31.77 -21.20
CA GLY A 164 10.93 -31.18 -19.86
C GLY A 164 12.18 -31.55 -19.06
N ILE A 165 12.69 -32.78 -19.19
CA ILE A 165 13.97 -33.19 -18.58
C ILE A 165 15.15 -32.42 -19.20
N HIS A 166 15.09 -32.13 -20.51
CA HIS A 166 16.14 -31.36 -21.16
C HIS A 166 16.12 -29.87 -20.79
N SER A 167 14.98 -29.35 -20.31
CA SER A 167 14.80 -27.93 -20.02
C SER A 167 13.83 -27.66 -18.88
N GLN A 168 14.38 -27.10 -17.80
CA GLN A 168 13.59 -26.66 -16.65
C GLN A 168 12.50 -25.63 -17.02
N PHE A 169 12.76 -24.78 -18.02
CA PHE A 169 11.77 -23.83 -18.53
C PHE A 169 10.55 -24.54 -19.14
N TYR A 170 10.78 -25.57 -19.98
CA TYR A 170 9.70 -26.36 -20.58
C TYR A 170 8.94 -27.17 -19.52
N ALA A 171 9.65 -27.80 -18.58
CA ALA A 171 9.01 -28.52 -17.47
C ALA A 171 8.09 -27.60 -16.66
N GLN A 172 8.54 -26.40 -16.29
CA GLN A 172 7.73 -25.41 -15.58
C GLN A 172 6.51 -24.96 -16.41
N ARG A 173 6.72 -24.66 -17.70
CA ARG A 173 5.65 -24.22 -18.59
C ARG A 173 4.58 -25.29 -18.76
N MET A 174 4.98 -26.55 -18.89
CA MET A 174 4.07 -27.69 -18.98
C MET A 174 3.24 -27.80 -17.71
N MET A 175 3.87 -27.81 -16.54
CA MET A 175 3.18 -27.86 -15.25
C MET A 175 2.25 -26.64 -15.04
N GLU A 176 2.60 -25.45 -15.52
CA GLU A 176 1.73 -24.26 -15.48
C GLU A 176 0.45 -24.42 -16.34
N ILE A 177 0.56 -25.04 -17.52
CA ILE A 177 -0.55 -25.25 -18.45
C ILE A 177 -1.48 -26.35 -17.93
N LYS A 178 -0.85 -27.42 -17.46
CA LYS A 178 -1.45 -28.63 -16.91
C LYS A 178 -2.11 -28.35 -15.55
N GLY A 179 -1.59 -27.38 -14.79
CA GLY A 179 -2.19 -26.89 -13.55
C GLY A 179 -1.39 -27.40 -12.35
N LEU A 180 -1.13 -26.49 -11.41
CA LEU A 180 -0.27 -26.71 -10.26
C LEU A 180 -1.11 -26.97 -9.01
N SER A 181 -0.70 -27.94 -8.20
CA SER A 181 -1.19 -28.01 -6.81
C SER A 181 -0.74 -26.79 -6.00
N VAL A 182 -1.39 -26.55 -4.86
CA VAL A 182 -1.00 -25.45 -3.94
C VAL A 182 0.46 -25.60 -3.48
N ASP A 183 0.89 -26.83 -3.21
CA ASP A 183 2.26 -27.13 -2.77
C ASP A 183 3.28 -26.93 -3.90
N GLU A 184 2.94 -27.34 -5.14
CA GLU A 184 3.78 -27.10 -6.31
C GLU A 184 3.93 -25.62 -6.61
N LYS A 185 2.84 -24.86 -6.48
CA LYS A 185 2.86 -23.42 -6.63
C LYS A 185 3.79 -22.77 -5.61
N THR A 186 3.69 -23.19 -4.35
CA THR A 186 4.55 -22.71 -3.26
C THR A 186 6.02 -23.06 -3.50
N ALA A 187 6.31 -24.28 -3.97
CA ALA A 187 7.67 -24.69 -4.34
C ALA A 187 8.24 -23.85 -5.50
N LEU A 188 7.43 -23.54 -6.51
CA LEU A 188 7.85 -22.65 -7.60
C LEU A 188 8.13 -21.24 -7.11
N ILE A 189 7.29 -20.71 -6.22
CA ILE A 189 7.52 -19.40 -5.60
C ILE A 189 8.85 -19.42 -4.85
N GLN A 190 9.10 -20.43 -4.04
CA GLN A 190 10.35 -20.61 -3.29
C GLN A 190 11.57 -20.67 -4.22
N ASN A 191 11.47 -21.38 -5.35
CA ASN A 191 12.55 -21.44 -6.35
C ASN A 191 12.84 -20.06 -6.97
N PHE A 192 11.79 -19.28 -7.30
CA PHE A 192 11.99 -17.91 -7.80
C PHE A 192 12.65 -17.02 -6.74
N ILE A 193 12.26 -17.15 -5.48
CA ILE A 193 12.86 -16.39 -4.38
C ILE A 193 14.33 -16.80 -4.16
N ALA A 194 14.63 -18.10 -4.17
CA ALA A 194 16.00 -18.61 -4.08
C ALA A 194 16.88 -18.08 -5.23
N PHE A 195 16.35 -18.06 -6.45
CA PHE A 195 17.02 -17.46 -7.60
C PHE A 195 17.32 -15.95 -7.38
N LEU A 196 16.40 -15.19 -6.80
CA LEU A 196 16.63 -13.77 -6.49
C LEU A 196 17.75 -13.58 -5.46
N VAL A 197 17.80 -14.41 -4.41
CA VAL A 197 18.87 -14.39 -3.40
C VAL A 197 20.22 -14.73 -4.03
N GLN A 198 20.28 -15.76 -4.87
CA GLN A 198 21.52 -16.18 -5.53
C GLN A 198 22.01 -15.12 -6.54
N ARG A 199 21.11 -14.53 -7.32
CA ARG A 199 21.47 -13.59 -8.39
C ARG A 199 21.72 -12.16 -7.89
N TYR A 200 21.05 -11.74 -6.82
CA TYR A 200 21.12 -10.38 -6.29
C TYR A 200 21.33 -10.37 -4.76
N PRO A 201 22.46 -10.93 -4.26
CA PRO A 201 22.69 -11.12 -2.84
C PRO A 201 22.75 -9.81 -2.03
N GLU A 202 23.18 -8.71 -2.65
CA GLU A 202 23.16 -7.39 -1.98
C GLU A 202 21.74 -6.88 -1.75
N SER A 203 20.79 -7.26 -2.61
CA SER A 203 19.41 -6.80 -2.57
C SER A 203 18.49 -7.74 -1.80
N TYR A 204 18.79 -9.04 -1.78
CA TYR A 204 17.97 -10.07 -1.16
C TYR A 204 18.83 -10.98 -0.27
N ASP A 205 18.51 -11.02 1.01
CA ASP A 205 19.07 -11.99 1.96
C ASP A 205 18.06 -13.11 2.27
N SER A 206 18.44 -14.06 3.12
CA SER A 206 17.57 -15.19 3.50
C SER A 206 16.26 -14.77 4.19
N SER A 207 16.14 -13.55 4.71
CA SER A 207 14.91 -13.10 5.37
C SER A 207 13.74 -12.87 4.40
N VAL A 208 14.01 -12.83 3.08
CA VAL A 208 12.94 -12.84 2.06
C VAL A 208 12.08 -14.10 2.12
N PHE A 209 12.62 -15.24 2.59
CA PHE A 209 11.84 -16.46 2.77
C PHE A 209 10.83 -16.32 3.91
N THR A 210 11.16 -15.57 4.96
CA THR A 210 10.21 -15.22 6.01
C THR A 210 9.10 -14.34 5.46
N GLU A 211 9.44 -13.35 4.64
CA GLU A 211 8.46 -12.49 3.95
C GLU A 211 7.52 -13.31 3.04
N MET A 212 8.08 -14.28 2.31
CA MET A 212 7.32 -15.23 1.49
C MET A 212 6.27 -15.96 2.33
N GLN A 213 6.67 -16.54 3.47
CA GLN A 213 5.74 -17.26 4.34
C GLN A 213 4.62 -16.34 4.86
N HIS A 214 4.97 -15.14 5.33
CA HIS A 214 3.99 -14.17 5.80
C HIS A 214 2.96 -13.82 4.73
N VAL A 215 3.41 -13.46 3.53
CA VAL A 215 2.50 -13.09 2.43
C VAL A 215 1.61 -14.27 2.04
N LEU A 216 2.14 -15.49 1.93
CA LEU A 216 1.37 -16.66 1.54
C LEU A 216 0.30 -17.08 2.56
N VAL A 217 0.57 -16.85 3.85
CA VAL A 217 -0.39 -17.06 4.94
C VAL A 217 -1.46 -15.96 4.97
N MET A 218 -1.08 -14.71 4.72
CA MET A 218 -2.02 -13.58 4.71
C MET A 218 -2.97 -13.59 3.51
N CYS A 219 -2.51 -14.07 2.35
CA CYS A 219 -3.32 -14.13 1.13
C CYS A 219 -4.36 -15.26 1.21
N ARG A 220 -5.61 -14.93 0.85
CA ARG A 220 -6.70 -15.91 0.74
C ARG A 220 -6.43 -16.96 -0.36
N PRO A 221 -7.01 -18.17 -0.28
CA PRO A 221 -6.86 -19.20 -1.30
C PRO A 221 -7.25 -18.71 -2.70
N GLU A 222 -8.38 -18.01 -2.83
CA GLU A 222 -8.90 -17.48 -4.09
C GLU A 222 -7.92 -16.47 -4.71
N PHE A 223 -7.24 -15.70 -3.85
CA PHE A 223 -6.21 -14.77 -4.28
C PHE A 223 -5.03 -15.51 -4.91
N LYS A 224 -4.56 -16.58 -4.24
CA LYS A 224 -3.43 -17.38 -4.70
C LYS A 224 -3.77 -18.12 -5.97
N GLU A 225 -4.94 -18.75 -6.09
CA GLU A 225 -5.34 -19.59 -7.23
C GLU A 225 -5.41 -18.80 -8.55
N SER A 226 -6.04 -17.63 -8.53
CA SER A 226 -6.27 -16.80 -9.71
C SER A 226 -5.00 -16.14 -10.29
N ARG A 227 -3.86 -16.22 -9.61
CA ARG A 227 -2.59 -15.55 -9.98
C ARG A 227 -1.50 -16.56 -10.31
N ASP A 228 -0.53 -16.21 -11.15
CA ASP A 228 0.59 -17.12 -11.43
C ASP A 228 1.67 -17.04 -10.33
N SER A 229 2.51 -18.10 -10.24
CA SER A 229 3.59 -18.16 -9.25
C SER A 229 4.57 -16.99 -9.40
N ARG A 230 4.84 -16.57 -10.65
CA ARG A 230 5.73 -15.45 -10.97
C ARG A 230 5.22 -14.12 -10.43
N HIS A 231 3.94 -13.83 -10.57
CA HIS A 231 3.32 -12.62 -10.02
C HIS A 231 3.38 -12.63 -8.49
N LEU A 232 3.07 -13.76 -7.86
CA LEU A 232 3.18 -13.89 -6.40
C LEU A 232 4.63 -13.67 -5.92
N SER A 233 5.61 -14.30 -6.55
CA SER A 233 7.04 -14.06 -6.26
C SER A 233 7.44 -12.60 -6.45
N ARG A 234 6.91 -11.94 -7.49
CA ARG A 234 7.16 -10.52 -7.75
C ARG A 234 6.57 -9.63 -6.66
N ILE A 235 5.36 -9.92 -6.18
CA ILE A 235 4.75 -9.19 -5.07
C ILE A 235 5.63 -9.31 -3.83
N ILE A 236 6.00 -10.53 -3.45
CA ILE A 236 6.83 -10.83 -2.28
C ILE A 236 8.18 -10.10 -2.37
N GLY A 237 8.88 -10.23 -3.50
CA GLY A 237 10.19 -9.59 -3.69
C GLY A 237 10.13 -8.06 -3.59
N ILE A 238 9.11 -7.43 -4.18
CA ILE A 238 8.96 -5.96 -4.11
C ILE A 238 8.58 -5.51 -2.69
N GLN A 239 7.67 -6.22 -2.01
CA GLN A 239 7.30 -5.89 -0.63
C GLN A 239 8.52 -5.99 0.31
N TYR A 240 9.34 -7.03 0.16
CA TYR A 240 10.59 -7.18 0.89
C TYR A 240 11.54 -5.98 0.67
N LEU A 241 11.79 -5.61 -0.58
CA LEU A 241 12.65 -4.46 -0.91
C LEU A 241 12.10 -3.14 -0.36
N PHE A 242 10.78 -2.94 -0.43
CA PHE A 242 10.13 -1.75 0.11
C PHE A 242 10.30 -1.68 1.63
N ARG A 243 10.06 -2.78 2.33
CA ARG A 243 10.24 -2.84 3.78
C ARG A 243 11.69 -2.56 4.18
N ARG A 244 12.66 -3.15 3.48
CA ARG A 244 14.10 -2.91 3.74
C ARG A 244 14.49 -1.44 3.50
N SER A 245 14.05 -0.87 2.38
CA SER A 245 14.30 0.53 2.02
C SER A 245 13.65 1.51 3.02
N LEU A 246 12.39 1.28 3.40
CA LEU A 246 11.67 2.14 4.34
C LEU A 246 12.26 2.05 5.75
N LYS A 247 12.68 0.86 6.21
CA LYS A 247 13.38 0.69 7.48
C LYS A 247 14.68 1.49 7.52
N ALA A 248 15.49 1.42 6.47
CA ALA A 248 16.74 2.17 6.38
C ALA A 248 16.49 3.69 6.38
N ALA A 249 15.49 4.15 5.62
CA ALA A 249 15.12 5.56 5.56
C ALA A 249 14.58 6.09 6.90
N PHE A 250 13.71 5.32 7.56
CA PHE A 250 13.12 5.67 8.85
C PHE A 250 14.17 5.71 9.97
N LYS A 251 15.13 4.76 9.99
CA LYS A 251 16.25 4.80 10.93
C LYS A 251 17.13 6.04 10.75
N LYS A 252 17.29 6.51 9.51
CA LYS A 252 18.08 7.72 9.22
C LYS A 252 17.35 8.99 9.67
N ASN A 253 16.05 9.10 9.40
CA ASN A 253 15.23 10.26 9.76
C ASN A 253 13.82 9.82 10.21
N PRO A 254 13.61 9.57 11.52
CA PRO A 254 12.34 9.04 12.04
C PRO A 254 11.18 10.04 11.96
N GLY A 255 11.46 11.34 11.80
CA GLY A 255 10.44 12.39 11.69
C GLY A 255 9.80 12.56 10.31
N ARG A 256 10.21 11.78 9.31
CA ARG A 256 9.80 11.94 7.90
C ARG A 256 8.95 10.77 7.40
N SER A 257 7.87 11.09 6.70
CA SER A 257 7.06 10.10 5.98
C SER A 257 7.68 9.78 4.62
N TYR A 258 7.89 8.49 4.39
CA TYR A 258 8.41 7.86 3.21
C TYR A 258 7.33 6.98 2.58
N SER A 259 7.31 6.97 1.25
CA SER A 259 6.34 6.22 0.48
C SER A 259 7.03 5.70 -0.79
N ASN A 260 6.97 4.39 -1.01
CA ASN A 260 7.46 3.72 -2.19
C ASN A 260 6.29 3.16 -2.98
N ILE A 261 6.31 3.28 -4.30
CA ILE A 261 5.26 2.78 -5.19
C ILE A 261 5.86 1.95 -6.32
N LYS A 262 5.23 0.82 -6.61
CA LYS A 262 5.49 0.06 -7.83
C LYS A 262 4.17 -0.26 -8.53
N LEU A 263 4.11 0.14 -9.79
CA LEU A 263 3.00 -0.10 -10.71
C LEU A 263 3.45 -1.03 -11.81
N PHE A 264 2.66 -2.06 -12.11
CA PHE A 264 2.93 -2.97 -13.21
C PHE A 264 1.65 -3.64 -13.73
N ARG A 265 1.61 -3.88 -15.04
CA ARG A 265 0.52 -4.62 -15.67
C ARG A 265 0.64 -6.09 -15.32
N THR A 266 -0.49 -6.72 -15.00
CA THR A 266 -0.60 -8.15 -14.72
C THR A 266 -1.91 -8.68 -15.29
N SER A 267 -2.11 -9.99 -15.18
CA SER A 267 -3.35 -10.64 -15.59
C SER A 267 -3.79 -11.64 -14.53
N ILE A 268 -5.09 -11.64 -14.23
CA ILE A 268 -5.72 -12.59 -13.33
C ILE A 268 -6.55 -13.61 -14.13
N LYS A 269 -6.59 -14.86 -13.67
CA LYS A 269 -7.47 -15.89 -14.21
C LYS A 269 -8.84 -15.73 -13.55
N THR A 270 -9.88 -15.61 -14.38
CA THR A 270 -11.28 -15.56 -13.97
C THR A 270 -12.05 -16.68 -14.68
N SER A 271 -13.29 -16.95 -14.24
CA SER A 271 -14.18 -17.92 -14.90
C SER A 271 -14.39 -17.61 -16.39
N ASN A 272 -14.37 -16.33 -16.77
CA ASN A 272 -14.54 -15.86 -18.14
C ASN A 272 -13.21 -15.71 -18.91
N GLY A 273 -12.11 -16.27 -18.39
CA GLY A 273 -10.78 -16.22 -19.00
C GLY A 273 -9.81 -15.27 -18.29
N SER A 274 -8.76 -14.87 -18.99
CA SER A 274 -7.71 -14.01 -18.42
C SER A 274 -8.07 -12.53 -18.54
N LYS A 275 -8.03 -11.81 -17.43
CA LYS A 275 -8.36 -10.38 -17.34
C LYS A 275 -7.11 -9.56 -17.06
N LYS A 276 -6.87 -8.49 -17.82
CA LYS A 276 -5.72 -7.59 -17.63
C LYS A 276 -6.05 -6.56 -16.55
N VAL A 277 -5.16 -6.42 -15.57
CA VAL A 277 -5.33 -5.50 -14.44
C VAL A 277 -4.01 -4.76 -14.16
N LEU A 278 -4.08 -3.67 -13.40
CA LEU A 278 -2.91 -2.93 -12.93
C LEU A 278 -2.64 -3.32 -11.47
N GLY A 279 -1.51 -3.99 -11.24
CA GLY A 279 -1.03 -4.29 -9.90
C GLY A 279 -0.30 -3.08 -9.30
N ILE A 280 -0.68 -2.73 -8.07
CA ILE A 280 -0.16 -1.59 -7.32
C ILE A 280 0.39 -2.11 -6.00
N ILE A 281 1.70 -1.94 -5.78
CA ILE A 281 2.33 -2.16 -4.49
C ILE A 281 2.71 -0.82 -3.91
N VAL A 282 2.30 -0.57 -2.68
CA VAL A 282 2.63 0.63 -1.92
C VAL A 282 3.37 0.21 -0.65
N GLY A 283 4.51 0.84 -0.37
CA GLY A 283 5.16 0.79 0.92
C GLY A 283 5.07 2.17 1.57
N LEU A 284 4.66 2.24 2.83
CA LEU A 284 4.57 3.49 3.58
C LEU A 284 5.02 3.28 5.02
N ASN A 285 5.64 4.30 5.64
CA ASN A 285 5.81 4.33 7.09
C ASN A 285 4.82 5.27 7.73
N LEU A 286 4.32 4.85 8.89
CA LEU A 286 3.50 5.68 9.77
C LEU A 286 4.41 6.37 10.78
N LEU A 287 4.07 7.61 11.12
CA LEU A 287 4.80 8.39 12.12
C LEU A 287 4.21 8.21 13.52
N LYS A 288 2.94 7.80 13.61
CA LYS A 288 2.21 7.64 14.89
C LYS A 288 1.39 6.35 14.88
N ASP A 289 1.22 5.73 16.03
CA ASP A 289 0.43 4.49 16.20
C ASP A 289 -1.06 4.64 15.85
N GLN A 290 -1.57 5.87 15.90
CA GLN A 290 -2.95 6.22 15.59
C GLN A 290 -3.21 6.41 14.10
N GLU A 291 -2.19 6.40 13.25
CA GLU A 291 -2.38 6.55 11.81
C GLU A 291 -2.98 5.28 11.19
N THR A 292 -3.97 5.44 10.31
CA THR A 292 -4.59 4.32 9.58
C THR A 292 -4.63 4.57 8.07
N PHE A 293 -4.32 3.51 7.31
CA PHE A 293 -4.36 3.52 5.86
C PHE A 293 -5.04 2.26 5.33
N ALA A 294 -6.12 2.42 4.57
CA ALA A 294 -7.00 1.34 4.12
C ALA A 294 -7.19 1.36 2.60
N GLU A 295 -7.85 0.32 2.06
CA GLU A 295 -8.17 0.18 0.64
C GLU A 295 -8.87 1.42 0.07
N ALA A 296 -9.87 1.93 0.79
CA ALA A 296 -10.63 3.11 0.38
C ALA A 296 -9.74 4.35 0.19
N HIS A 297 -8.68 4.50 0.99
CA HIS A 297 -7.75 5.63 0.87
C HIS A 297 -6.91 5.52 -0.41
N LEU A 298 -6.41 4.31 -0.70
CA LEU A 298 -5.66 4.03 -1.92
C LEU A 298 -6.54 4.20 -3.17
N LEU A 299 -7.76 3.66 -3.15
CA LEU A 299 -8.67 3.75 -4.29
C LEU A 299 -9.09 5.20 -4.57
N LYS A 300 -9.42 5.99 -3.53
CA LYS A 300 -9.69 7.43 -3.68
C LYS A 300 -8.49 8.18 -4.27
N ALA A 301 -7.27 7.86 -3.86
CA ALA A 301 -6.06 8.48 -4.39
C ALA A 301 -5.85 8.14 -5.88
N ILE A 302 -6.17 6.91 -6.30
CA ILE A 302 -6.12 6.50 -7.70
C ILE A 302 -7.22 7.20 -8.50
N ASN A 303 -8.45 7.25 -7.98
CA ASN A 303 -9.60 7.85 -8.66
C ASN A 303 -9.45 9.35 -8.90
N HIS A 304 -8.65 10.04 -8.08
CA HIS A 304 -8.27 11.43 -8.34
C HIS A 304 -7.55 11.60 -9.69
N TYR A 305 -6.76 10.62 -10.13
CA TYR A 305 -6.02 10.67 -11.39
C TYR A 305 -6.66 9.85 -12.51
N VAL A 306 -7.40 8.79 -12.17
CA VAL A 306 -8.11 7.90 -13.09
C VAL A 306 -9.52 7.62 -12.53
N PRO A 307 -10.52 8.49 -12.81
CA PRO A 307 -11.82 8.44 -12.15
C PRO A 307 -12.59 7.13 -12.29
N ASN A 308 -12.42 6.43 -13.42
CA ASN A 308 -13.14 5.20 -13.73
C ASN A 308 -12.39 3.94 -13.25
N ALA A 309 -11.46 4.07 -12.29
CA ALA A 309 -10.75 2.94 -11.73
C ALA A 309 -11.56 2.30 -10.59
N ARG A 310 -11.64 0.98 -10.60
CA ARG A 310 -12.25 0.17 -9.54
C ARG A 310 -11.27 -0.88 -9.03
N ALA A 311 -11.37 -1.19 -7.74
CA ALA A 311 -10.63 -2.29 -7.14
C ALA A 311 -11.15 -3.62 -7.69
N VAL A 312 -10.24 -4.56 -7.93
CA VAL A 312 -10.60 -5.96 -8.20
C VAL A 312 -10.99 -6.60 -6.88
N ASP A 313 -12.14 -7.27 -6.85
CA ASP A 313 -12.65 -7.92 -5.64
C ASP A 313 -11.62 -8.85 -5.02
N GLN A 314 -11.46 -8.73 -3.70
CA GLN A 314 -10.55 -9.54 -2.90
C GLN A 314 -9.07 -9.48 -3.32
N SER A 315 -8.67 -8.48 -4.11
CA SER A 315 -7.26 -8.27 -4.48
C SER A 315 -6.46 -7.51 -3.41
N PHE A 316 -7.16 -6.77 -2.54
CA PHE A 316 -6.53 -5.96 -1.52
C PHE A 316 -6.00 -6.81 -0.36
N PHE A 317 -4.74 -6.58 0.02
CA PHE A 317 -4.24 -7.01 1.32
C PHE A 317 -3.19 -6.04 1.86
N ILE A 318 -3.09 -6.01 3.19
CA ILE A 318 -2.15 -5.17 3.92
C ILE A 318 -1.27 -6.06 4.80
N ASN A 319 0.04 -5.90 4.66
CA ASN A 319 1.03 -6.63 5.42
C ASN A 319 1.66 -5.69 6.45
N LYS A 320 1.20 -5.86 7.70
CA LYS A 320 1.63 -5.12 8.88
C LYS A 320 2.32 -6.10 9.83
N GLN A 321 3.60 -5.91 10.08
CA GLN A 321 4.28 -6.57 11.20
C GLN A 321 3.98 -5.74 12.46
N SER A 322 3.46 -6.38 13.51
CA SER A 322 2.88 -5.73 14.69
C SER A 322 3.84 -4.82 15.45
N SER A 323 5.15 -5.05 15.34
CA SER A 323 6.21 -4.23 15.93
C SER A 323 6.72 -3.11 15.02
N GLU A 324 6.23 -3.00 13.79
CA GLU A 324 6.81 -2.10 12.78
C GLU A 324 5.81 -1.03 12.32
N HIS A 325 6.25 0.22 12.31
CA HIS A 325 5.50 1.32 11.68
C HIS A 325 5.58 1.28 10.14
N VAL A 326 5.92 0.13 9.52
CA VAL A 326 6.08 -0.02 8.07
C VAL A 326 4.98 -0.92 7.51
N TYR A 327 4.26 -0.39 6.54
CA TYR A 327 3.10 -1.01 5.94
C TYR A 327 3.43 -1.29 4.47
N THR A 328 3.21 -2.53 4.04
CA THR A 328 3.24 -2.89 2.62
C THR A 328 1.84 -3.31 2.20
N ILE A 329 1.35 -2.70 1.12
CA ILE A 329 -0.01 -2.85 0.64
C ILE A 329 0.05 -3.33 -0.79
N TYR A 330 -0.87 -4.22 -1.13
CA TYR A 330 -1.14 -4.63 -2.49
C TYR A 330 -2.59 -4.39 -2.86
N LEU A 331 -2.82 -3.89 -4.07
CA LEU A 331 -4.14 -3.73 -4.67
C LEU A 331 -4.05 -3.96 -6.18
N GLU A 332 -5.06 -4.59 -6.74
CA GLU A 332 -5.26 -4.63 -8.19
C GLU A 332 -6.43 -3.73 -8.57
N VAL A 333 -6.25 -2.95 -9.63
CA VAL A 333 -7.29 -2.08 -10.16
C VAL A 333 -7.51 -2.32 -11.65
N GLU A 334 -8.74 -2.10 -12.06
CA GLU A 334 -9.20 -2.17 -13.44
C GLU A 334 -10.07 -0.95 -13.75
N LYS A 335 -10.23 -0.64 -15.04
CA LYS A 335 -11.17 0.40 -15.45
C LYS A 335 -12.57 -0.18 -15.57
N GLU A 336 -13.59 0.59 -15.23
CA GLU A 336 -14.99 0.20 -15.34
C GLU A 336 -15.38 -0.18 -16.78
N ASP A 337 -14.79 0.50 -17.77
CA ASP A 337 -14.97 0.23 -19.20
C ASP A 337 -14.22 -1.01 -19.70
N GLY A 338 -13.45 -1.69 -18.84
CA GLY A 338 -12.62 -2.85 -19.19
C GLY A 338 -11.38 -2.51 -20.03
N SER A 339 -11.12 -1.24 -20.31
CA SER A 339 -9.96 -0.81 -21.09
C SER A 339 -8.66 -0.94 -20.29
N ILE A 340 -7.54 -1.05 -21.01
CA ILE A 340 -6.22 -1.19 -20.39
C ILE A 340 -5.72 0.20 -19.97
N PHE A 341 -5.02 0.27 -18.84
CA PHE A 341 -4.29 1.46 -18.44
C PHE A 341 -3.21 1.82 -19.46
N THR A 342 -3.25 3.05 -19.96
CA THR A 342 -2.28 3.62 -20.90
C THR A 342 -0.94 3.87 -20.21
N ASN A 343 0.14 3.97 -21.00
CA ASN A 343 1.47 4.29 -20.45
C ASN A 343 1.48 5.67 -19.76
N ASN A 344 0.76 6.65 -20.31
CA ASN A 344 0.69 7.99 -19.75
C ASN A 344 0.00 8.01 -18.37
N GLU A 345 -1.09 7.26 -18.20
CA GLU A 345 -1.75 7.11 -16.90
C GLU A 345 -0.81 6.46 -15.88
N ILE A 346 -0.10 5.39 -16.26
CA ILE A 346 0.84 4.70 -15.36
C ILE A 346 2.00 5.63 -14.97
N LEU A 347 2.53 6.42 -15.91
CA LEU A 347 3.59 7.40 -15.62
C LEU A 347 3.10 8.51 -14.70
N LYS A 348 1.88 9.02 -14.92
CA LYS A 348 1.25 10.04 -14.07
C LYS A 348 1.05 9.51 -12.64
N LEU A 349 0.47 8.32 -12.49
CA LEU A 349 0.32 7.67 -11.19
C LEU A 349 1.68 7.45 -10.51
N ARG A 350 2.70 7.01 -11.23
CA ARG A 350 4.05 6.79 -10.66
C ARG A 350 4.66 8.08 -10.10
N ARG A 351 4.39 9.23 -10.74
CA ARG A 351 4.95 10.53 -10.35
C ARG A 351 4.17 11.18 -9.20
N GLU A 352 2.84 11.21 -9.28
CA GLU A 352 2.02 12.04 -8.40
C GLU A 352 1.44 11.28 -7.19
N LEU A 353 1.17 9.97 -7.35
CA LEU A 353 0.52 9.17 -6.30
C LEU A 353 1.32 9.12 -4.98
N PRO A 354 2.67 9.06 -4.96
CA PRO A 354 3.41 9.07 -3.69
C PRO A 354 3.16 10.31 -2.81
N ALA A 355 2.99 11.50 -3.42
CA ALA A 355 2.69 12.71 -2.66
C ALA A 355 1.24 12.70 -2.14
N GLU A 356 0.30 12.23 -2.97
CA GLU A 356 -1.13 12.14 -2.64
C GLU A 356 -1.42 11.10 -1.55
N LEU A 357 -0.65 10.01 -1.46
CA LEU A 357 -0.83 9.03 -0.40
C LEU A 357 -0.47 9.57 0.99
N LYS A 358 0.50 10.47 1.06
CA LYS A 358 0.92 11.09 2.34
C LYS A 358 -0.16 12.01 2.90
N SER A 359 -0.93 12.68 2.05
CA SER A 359 -2.03 13.57 2.48
C SER A 359 -3.31 12.82 2.87
N ARG A 360 -3.38 11.49 2.64
CA ARG A 360 -4.58 10.67 2.87
C ARG A 360 -4.44 9.66 4.01
N VAL A 361 -3.38 9.78 4.81
CA VAL A 361 -3.22 8.99 6.04
C VAL A 361 -4.19 9.55 7.08
N GLU A 362 -5.10 8.72 7.57
CA GLU A 362 -6.11 9.10 8.57
C GLU A 362 -5.49 9.05 9.98
N TYR A 363 -5.91 9.96 10.86
CA TYR A 363 -5.54 9.96 12.28
C TYR A 363 -6.72 9.51 13.15
N LYS A 364 -6.56 8.43 13.90
CA LYS A 364 -7.52 8.05 14.95
C LYS A 364 -7.41 9.01 16.14
N LEU A 365 -8.32 9.97 16.22
CA LEU A 365 -8.47 10.85 17.39
C LEU A 365 -9.14 10.09 18.54
N HIS A 366 -8.64 10.25 19.76
CA HIS A 366 -9.35 9.82 20.95
C HIS A 366 -10.57 10.73 21.19
N PRO A 367 -11.70 10.18 21.67
CA PRO A 367 -12.83 11.02 22.09
C PRO A 367 -12.37 11.92 23.24
N ILE A 368 -12.58 13.22 23.10
CA ILE A 368 -12.32 14.20 24.17
C ILE A 368 -13.54 14.20 25.08
N PHE A 369 -13.34 13.86 26.36
CA PHE A 369 -14.37 14.02 27.37
C PHE A 369 -14.22 15.38 28.04
N MET A 370 -15.13 16.31 27.73
CA MET A 370 -15.19 17.63 28.36
C MET A 370 -16.58 17.80 28.97
N PRO A 371 -16.74 17.73 30.30
CA PRO A 371 -18.05 17.90 30.92
C PRO A 371 -18.57 19.33 30.72
N ARG A 372 -19.89 19.46 30.60
CA ARG A 372 -20.53 20.74 30.30
C ARG A 372 -20.31 21.75 31.42
N ASN A 373 -19.89 22.95 31.02
CA ASN A 373 -19.82 24.08 31.92
C ASN A 373 -21.16 24.84 31.91
N GLU A 374 -22.03 24.51 32.86
CA GLU A 374 -23.33 25.18 33.03
C GLU A 374 -23.21 26.69 33.26
N GLU A 375 -22.12 27.16 33.90
CA GLU A 375 -21.88 28.59 34.07
C GLU A 375 -21.62 29.28 32.73
N GLU A 376 -20.89 28.63 31.82
CA GLU A 376 -20.64 29.15 30.49
C GLU A 376 -21.92 29.22 29.65
N VAL A 377 -22.77 28.17 29.72
CA VAL A 377 -24.08 28.17 29.07
C VAL A 377 -24.93 29.33 29.58
N MET A 378 -25.01 29.52 30.90
CA MET A 378 -25.76 30.62 31.50
C MET A 378 -25.19 32.00 31.13
N ARG A 379 -23.87 32.15 31.10
CA ARG A 379 -23.19 33.38 30.66
C ARG A 379 -23.55 33.72 29.22
N ASN A 380 -23.42 32.75 28.31
CA ASN A 380 -23.71 32.95 26.89
C ASN A 380 -25.19 33.26 26.67
N LEU A 381 -26.08 32.59 27.40
CA LEU A 381 -27.52 32.83 27.34
C LEU A 381 -27.88 34.26 27.77
N LEU A 382 -27.28 34.78 28.84
CA LEU A 382 -27.42 36.19 29.25
C LEU A 382 -26.84 37.14 28.19
N SER A 383 -25.65 36.87 27.66
CA SER A 383 -25.00 37.70 26.63
C SER A 383 -25.86 37.82 25.37
N VAL A 384 -26.42 36.71 24.88
CA VAL A 384 -27.24 36.65 23.67
C VAL A 384 -28.59 37.36 23.89
N SER A 385 -29.24 37.16 25.04
CA SER A 385 -30.49 37.85 25.39
C SER A 385 -30.32 39.37 25.51
N ASN A 386 -29.16 39.83 26.01
CA ASN A 386 -28.83 41.25 26.16
C ASN A 386 -28.63 41.98 24.82
N GLN A 387 -28.38 41.25 23.73
CA GLN A 387 -28.30 41.84 22.39
C GLN A 387 -29.67 42.25 21.83
N ILE A 388 -30.76 41.72 22.37
CA ILE A 388 -32.12 42.06 21.97
C ILE A 388 -32.59 43.29 22.76
N LYS A 389 -32.54 44.47 22.15
CA LYS A 389 -32.89 45.76 22.76
C LYS A 389 -34.21 46.33 22.26
N TYR A 390 -34.66 45.91 21.07
CA TYR A 390 -35.86 46.42 20.43
C TYR A 390 -36.82 45.30 19.99
N LEU A 391 -38.10 45.63 19.83
CA LEU A 391 -39.15 44.66 19.41
C LEU A 391 -38.95 44.15 17.97
N ARG A 392 -38.22 44.91 17.15
CA ARG A 392 -37.89 44.59 15.76
C ARG A 392 -36.57 43.83 15.62
N ASP A 393 -35.83 43.62 16.71
CA ASP A 393 -34.57 42.89 16.63
C ASP A 393 -34.83 41.45 16.20
N ILE A 394 -34.03 40.98 15.25
CA ILE A 394 -34.04 39.61 14.79
C ILE A 394 -33.51 38.67 15.89
N PRO A 395 -33.98 37.41 15.95
CA PRO A 395 -33.47 36.41 16.87
C PRO A 395 -31.94 36.31 16.85
N GLN A 396 -31.37 36.13 18.03
CA GLN A 396 -29.92 36.03 18.22
C GLN A 396 -29.57 34.58 18.51
N VAL A 397 -28.54 34.06 17.85
CA VAL A 397 -28.14 32.66 17.98
C VAL A 397 -26.67 32.58 18.36
N PHE A 398 -26.37 31.74 19.34
CA PHE A 398 -25.02 31.30 19.66
C PHE A 398 -24.90 29.81 19.33
N ILE A 399 -23.87 29.45 18.57
CA ILE A 399 -23.64 28.06 18.13
C ILE A 399 -22.24 27.64 18.56
N SER A 400 -22.16 26.59 19.36
CA SER A 400 -20.91 25.94 19.76
C SER A 400 -20.91 24.48 19.36
N PHE A 401 -19.75 23.98 18.97
CA PHE A 401 -19.53 22.54 18.80
C PHE A 401 -19.51 21.89 20.21
N ASP A 402 -20.24 20.79 20.38
CA ASP A 402 -20.33 20.05 21.66
C ASP A 402 -19.45 18.80 21.59
N GLU A 403 -19.83 17.84 20.74
CA GLU A 403 -19.12 16.58 20.62
C GLU A 403 -19.24 15.95 19.21
N GLN A 404 -18.46 14.90 18.99
CA GLN A 404 -18.55 14.05 17.80
C GLN A 404 -18.71 12.59 18.20
N SER A 405 -19.59 11.88 17.49
CA SER A 405 -19.70 10.43 17.52
C SER A 405 -19.04 9.82 16.27
N HIS A 406 -19.14 8.49 16.11
CA HIS A 406 -18.63 7.83 14.91
C HIS A 406 -19.28 8.35 13.63
N PHE A 407 -20.58 8.67 13.66
CA PHE A 407 -21.36 9.01 12.46
C PHE A 407 -21.92 10.43 12.46
N HIS A 408 -21.94 11.11 13.61
CA HIS A 408 -22.63 12.39 13.76
C HIS A 408 -21.77 13.43 14.47
N LEU A 409 -22.03 14.69 14.13
CA LEU A 409 -21.57 15.87 14.86
C LEU A 409 -22.72 16.41 15.71
N TYR A 410 -22.40 17.02 16.84
CA TYR A 410 -23.37 17.64 17.74
C TYR A 410 -22.99 19.10 17.96
N PHE A 411 -23.96 19.99 17.76
CA PHE A 411 -23.84 21.41 18.04
C PHE A 411 -24.86 21.82 19.10
N THR A 412 -24.40 22.58 20.09
CA THR A 412 -25.28 23.27 21.05
C THR A 412 -25.66 24.61 20.48
N VAL A 413 -26.96 24.88 20.47
CA VAL A 413 -27.54 26.12 19.97
C VAL A 413 -28.31 26.80 21.08
N ILE A 414 -27.96 28.06 21.33
CA ILE A 414 -28.73 28.95 22.21
C ILE A 414 -29.40 29.99 21.31
N LEU A 415 -30.72 29.94 21.23
CA LEU A 415 -31.53 30.87 20.45
C LEU A 415 -32.32 31.78 21.37
N ALA A 416 -32.08 33.08 21.31
CA ALA A 416 -32.86 34.08 22.01
C ALA A 416 -33.76 34.86 21.04
N ARG A 417 -35.03 35.08 21.41
CA ARG A 417 -35.99 35.87 20.63
C ARG A 417 -36.99 36.59 21.52
N VAL A 418 -37.70 37.56 20.96
CA VAL A 418 -38.87 38.17 21.61
C VAL A 418 -40.11 37.35 21.28
N LEU A 419 -40.84 36.90 22.29
CA LEU A 419 -42.11 36.20 22.09
C LEU A 419 -43.21 37.20 21.70
N LYS A 420 -43.78 36.98 20.53
CA LYS A 420 -44.99 37.65 20.04
C LYS A 420 -46.17 36.67 20.10
N PRO A 421 -47.42 37.14 20.11
CA PRO A 421 -48.60 36.27 20.17
C PRO A 421 -48.67 35.24 19.03
N GLU A 422 -48.06 35.53 17.89
CA GLU A 422 -48.04 34.69 16.69
C GLU A 422 -46.82 33.74 16.62
N CYS A 423 -45.94 33.77 17.63
CA CYS A 423 -44.72 32.97 17.61
C CYS A 423 -45.00 31.49 17.93
N ILE A 424 -44.64 30.61 17.01
CA ILE A 424 -44.65 29.16 17.19
C ILE A 424 -43.46 28.75 18.08
N PRO A 425 -43.62 27.80 19.04
CA PRO A 425 -42.51 27.23 19.80
C PRO A 425 -41.41 26.65 18.91
N ILE A 426 -40.14 26.77 19.33
CA ILE A 426 -39.00 26.27 18.54
C ILE A 426 -39.11 24.78 18.21
N PRO A 427 -39.47 23.87 19.14
CA PRO A 427 -39.60 22.45 18.82
C PRO A 427 -40.62 22.17 17.70
N GLU A 428 -41.74 22.90 17.68
CA GLU A 428 -42.77 22.75 16.64
C GLU A 428 -42.30 23.26 15.27
N LEU A 429 -41.43 24.28 15.22
CA LEU A 429 -40.85 24.73 13.96
C LEU A 429 -39.97 23.64 13.32
N PHE A 430 -39.18 22.94 14.13
CA PHE A 430 -38.35 21.82 13.65
C PHE A 430 -39.19 20.60 13.24
N GLN A 431 -40.32 20.32 13.92
CA GLN A 431 -41.22 19.24 13.52
C GLN A 431 -41.95 19.51 12.21
N LYS A 432 -42.30 20.77 11.94
CA LYS A 432 -42.98 21.18 10.69
C LYS A 432 -42.01 21.34 9.52
N ALA A 433 -40.73 21.59 9.80
CA ALA A 433 -39.72 21.71 8.77
C ALA A 433 -39.21 20.33 8.34
N GLU A 434 -39.27 20.04 7.04
CA GLU A 434 -38.53 18.90 6.48
C GLU A 434 -37.04 19.25 6.50
N THR A 435 -36.30 18.72 7.48
CA THR A 435 -34.87 19.01 7.69
C THR A 435 -34.07 17.73 7.96
N PHE A 436 -32.81 17.73 7.57
CA PHE A 436 -31.85 16.66 7.88
C PHE A 436 -31.26 16.81 9.29
N LEU A 437 -31.55 17.90 10.00
CA LEU A 437 -31.09 18.13 11.37
C LEU A 437 -32.00 17.45 12.38
N GLU A 438 -31.43 16.64 13.25
CA GLU A 438 -32.17 16.06 14.37
C GLU A 438 -32.12 17.04 15.56
N TYR A 439 -33.29 17.54 15.95
CA TYR A 439 -33.48 18.48 17.06
C TYR A 439 -33.60 17.74 18.39
N ILE A 440 -32.76 18.10 19.36
CA ILE A 440 -32.79 17.54 20.72
C ILE A 440 -32.97 18.69 21.71
N HIS A 441 -34.15 18.77 22.31
CA HIS A 441 -34.45 19.81 23.29
C HIS A 441 -33.62 19.65 24.56
N ASP A 442 -33.09 20.75 25.10
CA ASP A 442 -32.50 20.79 26.44
C ASP A 442 -33.43 21.57 27.38
N ARG A 443 -33.55 22.89 27.18
CA ARG A 443 -34.37 23.74 28.04
C ARG A 443 -34.79 25.04 27.37
N THR A 444 -35.90 25.61 27.84
CA THR A 444 -36.33 26.97 27.50
C THR A 444 -36.48 27.81 28.77
N LYS A 445 -35.94 29.03 28.75
CA LYS A 445 -36.00 29.98 29.88
C LYS A 445 -36.46 31.36 29.41
N GLN A 446 -37.23 32.03 30.27
CA GLN A 446 -37.59 33.44 30.07
C GLN A 446 -36.49 34.35 30.64
N MET A 447 -35.96 35.25 29.81
CA MET A 447 -34.76 36.05 30.08
C MET A 447 -35.07 37.53 30.32
N GLY A 448 -36.24 37.81 30.91
CA GLY A 448 -36.75 39.14 31.19
C GLY A 448 -37.87 39.59 30.26
N ILE A 449 -38.30 40.84 30.41
CA ILE A 449 -39.44 41.42 29.68
C ILE A 449 -39.02 42.75 29.05
N LEU A 450 -39.19 42.85 27.73
CA LEU A 450 -38.96 44.07 26.98
C LEU A 450 -40.16 45.02 27.12
N ARG A 451 -39.88 46.28 27.49
CA ARG A 451 -40.90 47.33 27.71
C ARG A 451 -42.06 46.89 28.61
N LYS A 452 -41.78 46.02 29.59
CA LYS A 452 -42.78 45.45 30.52
C LYS A 452 -43.95 44.69 29.86
N LYS A 453 -43.89 44.39 28.56
CA LYS A 453 -44.97 43.71 27.81
C LYS A 453 -44.54 42.47 27.05
N TYR A 454 -43.35 42.45 26.46
CA TYR A 454 -42.94 41.38 25.55
C TYR A 454 -41.85 40.52 26.19
N PRO A 455 -42.11 39.26 26.56
CA PRO A 455 -41.11 38.41 27.19
C PRO A 455 -40.01 38.01 26.20
N LYS A 456 -38.77 37.95 26.69
CA LYS A 456 -37.65 37.36 25.96
C LYS A 456 -37.57 35.88 26.30
N GLU A 457 -37.50 35.04 25.28
CA GLU A 457 -37.30 33.60 25.40
C GLU A 457 -35.89 33.25 24.94
N ALA A 458 -35.20 32.40 25.70
CA ALA A 458 -33.98 31.76 25.27
C ALA A 458 -34.16 30.24 25.35
N THR A 459 -33.94 29.57 24.23
CA THR A 459 -34.04 28.11 24.11
C THR A 459 -32.66 27.53 23.83
N VAL A 460 -32.25 26.57 24.65
CA VAL A 460 -31.04 25.77 24.48
C VAL A 460 -31.46 24.41 23.93
N PHE A 461 -30.81 23.97 22.87
CA PHE A 461 -31.07 22.69 22.22
C PHE A 461 -29.84 22.23 21.45
N HIS A 462 -29.84 20.96 21.07
CA HIS A 462 -28.77 20.37 20.28
C HIS A 462 -29.28 20.05 18.88
N LEU A 463 -28.36 20.18 17.93
CA LEU A 463 -28.56 19.79 16.55
C LEU A 463 -27.56 18.71 16.21
N LYS A 464 -28.10 17.55 15.84
CA LYS A 464 -27.33 16.40 15.38
C LYS A 464 -27.39 16.33 13.86
N LEU A 465 -26.22 16.13 13.24
CA LEU A 465 -26.08 16.08 11.78
C LEU A 465 -25.06 15.02 11.32
N PRO A 466 -25.20 14.47 10.10
CA PRO A 466 -24.30 13.45 9.57
C PRO A 466 -22.87 13.99 9.37
N LYS A 467 -21.87 13.23 9.80
CA LYS A 467 -20.46 13.64 9.78
C LYS A 467 -19.83 13.59 8.38
N ASP A 468 -20.22 12.62 7.56
CA ASP A 468 -19.48 12.23 6.35
C ASP A 468 -19.37 13.35 5.30
N VAL A 469 -20.36 14.24 5.25
CA VAL A 469 -20.43 15.37 4.31
C VAL A 469 -19.39 16.47 4.62
N PHE A 470 -18.80 16.42 5.82
CA PHE A 470 -17.83 17.39 6.34
C PHE A 470 -16.42 16.82 6.46
N LEU A 471 -16.18 15.59 6.00
CA LEU A 471 -14.84 15.01 5.97
C LEU A 471 -13.99 15.61 4.86
N ARG A 472 -12.76 16.00 5.21
CA ARG A 472 -11.71 16.46 4.29
C ARG A 472 -10.96 15.29 3.67
N ALA A 473 -10.06 15.58 2.72
CA ALA A 473 -9.28 14.56 2.02
C ALA A 473 -8.36 13.73 2.93
N ASP A 474 -7.90 14.32 4.04
CA ASP A 474 -7.11 13.70 5.10
C ASP A 474 -7.97 13.07 6.21
N HIS A 475 -9.28 12.96 5.98
CA HIS A 475 -10.28 12.45 6.94
C HIS A 475 -10.44 13.31 8.21
N SER A 476 -9.87 14.52 8.25
CA SER A 476 -10.20 15.52 9.27
C SER A 476 -11.59 16.13 9.03
N ILE A 477 -12.22 16.71 10.05
CA ILE A 477 -13.58 17.24 9.97
C ILE A 477 -13.56 18.75 9.82
N ASP A 478 -14.28 19.26 8.82
CA ASP A 478 -14.50 20.69 8.63
C ASP A 478 -15.67 21.21 9.48
N LEU A 479 -15.36 21.55 10.74
CA LEU A 479 -16.34 22.11 11.67
C LEU A 479 -16.89 23.46 11.22
N TYR A 480 -16.15 24.25 10.46
CA TYR A 480 -16.62 25.55 9.97
C TYR A 480 -17.71 25.37 8.92
N LYS A 481 -17.51 24.45 7.97
CA LYS A 481 -18.52 24.07 6.97
C LYS A 481 -19.75 23.46 7.63
N ALA A 482 -19.56 22.59 8.62
CA ALA A 482 -20.66 22.00 9.40
C ALA A 482 -21.49 23.08 10.11
N ARG A 483 -20.82 23.98 10.83
CA ARG A 483 -21.47 25.10 11.54
C ARG A 483 -22.25 26.02 10.61
N GLN A 484 -21.72 26.32 9.42
CA GLN A 484 -22.44 27.17 8.45
C GLN A 484 -23.67 26.48 7.88
N THR A 485 -23.59 25.17 7.67
CA THR A 485 -24.73 24.35 7.27
C THR A 485 -25.82 24.41 8.35
N VAL A 486 -25.42 24.35 9.63
CA VAL A 486 -26.32 24.57 10.77
C VAL A 486 -26.95 25.97 10.74
N VAL A 487 -26.17 27.04 10.54
CA VAL A 487 -26.69 28.42 10.48
C VAL A 487 -27.68 28.60 9.33
N ALA A 488 -27.35 28.11 8.14
CA ALA A 488 -28.19 28.23 6.95
C ALA A 488 -29.52 27.51 7.15
N GLU A 489 -29.47 26.29 7.67
CA GLU A 489 -30.67 25.49 7.91
C GLU A 489 -31.51 26.05 9.07
N LEU A 490 -30.87 26.53 10.14
CA LEU A 490 -31.56 27.23 11.23
C LEU A 490 -32.27 28.49 10.72
N SER A 491 -31.64 29.24 9.82
CA SER A 491 -32.24 30.44 9.20
C SER A 491 -33.44 30.07 8.32
N ARG A 492 -33.42 28.90 7.68
CA ARG A 492 -34.55 28.39 6.89
C ARG A 492 -35.73 27.98 7.76
N ILE A 493 -35.47 27.39 8.94
CA ILE A 493 -36.50 26.87 9.85
C ILE A 493 -37.11 27.99 10.70
N VAL A 494 -36.28 28.85 11.29
CA VAL A 494 -36.72 29.86 12.26
C VAL A 494 -36.94 31.24 11.62
N GLY A 495 -36.45 31.45 10.40
CA GLY A 495 -36.38 32.74 9.72
C GLY A 495 -35.04 33.44 9.94
N GLU A 496 -34.93 34.71 9.54
CA GLU A 496 -33.68 35.46 9.64
C GLU A 496 -33.15 35.49 11.09
N VAL A 497 -31.94 34.96 11.30
CA VAL A 497 -31.26 34.95 12.60
C VAL A 497 -29.91 35.65 12.52
N ARG A 498 -29.53 36.33 13.61
CA ARG A 498 -28.18 36.87 13.76
C ARG A 498 -27.28 35.87 14.47
N ASP A 499 -26.22 35.48 13.77
CA ASP A 499 -25.17 34.64 14.32
C ASP A 499 -24.21 35.47 15.19
N TYR A 500 -24.38 35.39 16.51
CA TYR A 500 -23.64 36.20 17.49
C TYR A 500 -22.14 35.90 17.48
N ASN A 501 -21.75 34.62 17.40
CA ASN A 501 -20.35 34.20 17.48
C ASN A 501 -19.74 33.79 16.13
N GLY A 502 -20.46 33.96 15.01
CA GLY A 502 -19.99 33.55 13.68
C GLY A 502 -19.52 34.65 12.75
N GLY A 503 -19.65 35.93 13.12
CA GLY A 503 -19.25 37.05 12.24
C GLY A 503 -17.80 36.98 11.77
N MET A 504 -16.87 36.68 12.68
CA MET A 504 -15.45 36.51 12.34
C MET A 504 -15.20 35.29 11.44
N ILE A 505 -15.91 34.18 11.67
CA ILE A 505 -15.82 32.95 10.86
C ILE A 505 -16.30 33.22 9.42
N SER A 506 -17.39 33.96 9.28
CA SER A 506 -17.91 34.36 7.97
C SER A 506 -16.89 35.20 7.21
N LYS A 507 -16.29 36.20 7.87
CA LYS A 507 -15.29 37.06 7.24
C LYS A 507 -14.02 36.30 6.85
N GLN A 508 -13.53 35.39 7.70
CA GLN A 508 -12.38 34.53 7.36
C GLN A 508 -12.64 33.69 6.10
N ARG A 509 -13.85 33.16 5.93
CA ARG A 509 -14.22 32.37 4.74
C ARG A 509 -14.29 33.22 3.48
N GLU A 510 -14.79 34.45 3.58
CA GLU A 510 -14.77 35.42 2.47
C GLU A 510 -13.34 35.67 2.00
N VAL A 511 -12.43 35.97 2.94
CA VAL A 511 -11.00 36.18 2.66
C VAL A 511 -10.37 34.93 2.01
N LEU A 512 -10.61 33.73 2.56
CA LEU A 512 -10.11 32.47 1.99
C LEU A 512 -10.68 32.21 0.59
N SER A 513 -11.95 32.53 0.35
CA SER A 513 -12.58 32.43 -0.96
C SER A 513 -11.93 33.38 -1.97
N ASP A 514 -11.59 34.60 -1.57
CA ASP A 514 -10.92 35.55 -2.44
C ASP A 514 -9.47 35.15 -2.72
N ILE A 515 -8.76 34.59 -1.73
CA ILE A 515 -7.44 33.97 -1.93
C ILE A 515 -7.52 32.84 -2.96
N ARG A 516 -8.53 31.95 -2.86
CA ARG A 516 -8.75 30.87 -3.84
C ARG A 516 -8.91 31.40 -5.26
N LYS A 517 -9.73 32.45 -5.43
CA LYS A 517 -9.90 33.10 -6.75
C LYS A 517 -8.56 33.60 -7.28
N LEU A 518 -7.73 34.23 -6.45
CA LEU A 518 -6.40 34.73 -6.85
C LEU A 518 -5.38 33.63 -7.19
N LEU A 519 -5.60 32.40 -6.74
CA LEU A 519 -4.71 31.26 -6.96
C LEU A 519 -5.17 30.30 -8.07
N THR A 520 -6.31 30.55 -8.72
CA THR A 520 -6.84 29.69 -9.79
C THR A 520 -5.86 29.44 -10.96
N GLU A 521 -4.98 30.39 -11.25
CA GLU A 521 -3.96 30.27 -12.29
C GLU A 521 -2.70 29.50 -11.84
N VAL A 522 -2.52 29.30 -10.52
CA VAL A 522 -1.35 28.63 -9.95
C VAL A 522 -1.58 27.12 -9.99
N LYS A 523 -0.87 26.42 -10.88
CA LYS A 523 -0.99 24.97 -11.02
C LYS A 523 -0.19 24.22 -9.95
N GLY A 524 -0.77 23.15 -9.43
CA GLY A 524 -0.05 22.09 -8.70
C GLY A 524 0.21 22.36 -7.22
N TYR A 525 -0.58 23.22 -6.55
CA TYR A 525 -0.57 23.30 -5.09
C TYR A 525 -1.68 22.42 -4.50
N ASN A 526 -1.48 21.96 -3.26
CA ASN A 526 -2.46 21.16 -2.53
C ASN A 526 -3.45 22.09 -1.81
N GLU A 527 -4.75 21.92 -2.05
CA GLU A 527 -5.82 22.72 -1.44
C GLU A 527 -5.80 22.64 0.10
N LEU A 528 -5.49 21.47 0.66
CA LEU A 528 -5.37 21.26 2.11
C LEU A 528 -4.18 22.03 2.68
N LEU A 529 -3.07 22.13 1.93
CA LEU A 529 -1.91 22.92 2.34
C LEU A 529 -2.26 24.41 2.41
N LEU A 530 -3.02 24.91 1.42
CA LEU A 530 -3.52 26.28 1.40
C LEU A 530 -4.37 26.57 2.64
N GLU A 531 -5.37 25.73 2.92
CA GLU A 531 -6.24 25.88 4.09
C GLU A 531 -5.46 25.82 5.40
N ASN A 532 -4.59 24.81 5.57
CA ASN A 532 -3.78 24.66 6.77
C ASN A 532 -2.85 25.86 6.98
N PHE A 533 -2.27 26.39 5.91
CA PHE A 533 -1.42 27.58 6.00
C PHE A 533 -2.23 28.82 6.36
N PHE A 534 -3.41 29.03 5.77
CA PHE A 534 -4.31 30.13 6.11
C PHE A 534 -4.77 30.08 7.57
N TYR A 535 -5.23 28.92 8.03
CA TYR A 535 -5.65 28.74 9.42
C TYR A 535 -4.49 28.68 10.42
N SER A 536 -3.24 28.62 9.95
CA SER A 536 -2.05 28.77 10.80
C SER A 536 -1.72 30.22 11.14
N LEU A 537 -2.32 31.20 10.45
CA LEU A 537 -2.05 32.61 10.70
C LEU A 537 -2.36 33.00 12.14
N SER A 538 -1.44 33.70 12.78
CA SER A 538 -1.55 34.22 14.13
C SER A 538 -1.10 35.69 14.16
N PRO A 539 -1.84 36.57 14.85
CA PRO A 539 -3.05 36.29 15.65
C PRO A 539 -4.31 36.02 14.79
N VAL A 540 -5.30 35.34 15.36
CA VAL A 540 -6.52 34.88 14.65
C VAL A 540 -7.27 36.03 13.95
N VAL A 541 -7.23 37.24 14.52
CA VAL A 541 -7.88 38.44 13.97
C VAL A 541 -7.35 38.77 12.56
N VAL A 542 -6.06 38.52 12.30
CA VAL A 542 -5.44 38.81 11.01
C VAL A 542 -6.07 37.96 9.89
N ARG A 543 -6.58 36.76 10.17
CA ARG A 543 -7.27 35.92 9.17
C ARG A 543 -8.49 36.60 8.54
N ALA A 544 -9.12 37.54 9.25
CA ALA A 544 -10.29 38.27 8.78
C ALA A 544 -9.95 39.63 8.15
N LEU A 545 -8.75 40.15 8.41
CA LEU A 545 -8.33 41.50 8.01
C LEU A 545 -7.20 41.53 6.97
N LEU A 546 -6.49 40.41 6.79
CA LEU A 546 -5.34 40.33 5.89
C LEU A 546 -5.78 40.51 4.43
N ASP A 547 -5.02 41.32 3.69
CA ASP A 547 -5.18 41.45 2.24
C ASP A 547 -4.94 40.10 1.53
N PRO A 548 -5.91 39.57 0.77
CA PRO A 548 -5.74 38.36 -0.02
C PRO A 548 -4.49 38.35 -0.92
N LYS A 549 -4.05 39.51 -1.42
CA LYS A 549 -2.85 39.62 -2.26
C LYS A 549 -1.57 39.38 -1.45
N ALA A 550 -1.46 40.00 -0.28
CA ALA A 550 -0.32 39.79 0.62
C ALA A 550 -0.21 38.31 1.03
N PHE A 551 -1.34 37.66 1.35
CA PHE A 551 -1.34 36.22 1.63
C PHE A 551 -0.86 35.40 0.44
N LYS A 552 -1.34 35.71 -0.78
CA LYS A 552 -0.89 35.02 -2.01
C LYS A 552 0.62 35.12 -2.17
N THR A 553 1.23 36.30 -1.97
CA THR A 553 2.68 36.49 -2.05
C THR A 553 3.41 35.56 -1.08
N LEU A 554 3.01 35.54 0.21
CA LEU A 554 3.63 34.65 1.20
C LEU A 554 3.42 33.16 0.87
N PHE A 555 2.23 32.78 0.39
CA PHE A 555 1.95 31.39 0.02
C PHE A 555 2.77 30.93 -1.19
N LEU A 556 3.03 31.80 -2.16
CA LEU A 556 3.93 31.48 -3.28
C LEU A 556 5.37 31.28 -2.79
N MET A 557 5.85 32.09 -1.85
CA MET A 557 7.16 31.90 -1.21
C MET A 557 7.25 30.54 -0.49
N LEU A 558 6.16 30.10 0.16
CA LEU A 558 6.08 28.75 0.76
C LEU A 558 6.25 27.66 -0.31
N LEU A 559 5.51 27.74 -1.41
CA LEU A 559 5.57 26.74 -2.48
C LEU A 559 6.94 26.67 -3.14
N GLU A 560 7.63 27.81 -3.25
CA GLU A 560 8.99 27.90 -3.74
C GLU A 560 9.98 27.27 -2.76
N GLY A 561 9.92 27.63 -1.47
CA GLY A 561 10.77 27.04 -0.44
C GLY A 561 10.61 25.53 -0.31
N LEU A 562 9.40 25.00 -0.48
CA LEU A 562 9.16 23.54 -0.50
C LEU A 562 9.78 22.84 -1.72
N LYS A 563 10.01 23.54 -2.84
CA LYS A 563 10.67 22.99 -4.05
C LYS A 563 12.18 23.11 -3.98
N GLU A 564 12.68 24.23 -3.45
CA GLU A 564 14.10 24.60 -3.46
C GLU A 564 14.90 24.09 -2.27
N ASN A 565 14.26 23.74 -1.14
CA ASN A 565 14.93 23.27 0.08
C ASN A 565 15.53 21.86 -0.07
N LYS A 566 16.56 21.72 -0.92
CA LYS A 566 17.14 20.43 -1.26
C LYS A 566 18.49 20.17 -0.59
N GLN A 567 19.28 21.15 -0.14
CA GLN A 567 20.67 20.86 0.28
C GLN A 567 21.30 21.73 1.40
N ASP A 568 20.74 22.88 1.80
CA ASP A 568 21.32 23.74 2.86
C ASP A 568 20.43 23.75 4.11
N GLY A 569 21.02 23.86 5.31
CA GLY A 569 20.36 23.62 6.60
C GLY A 569 19.02 24.35 6.84
N TYR A 570 18.80 25.47 6.16
CA TYR A 570 17.50 26.14 6.04
C TYR A 570 17.37 26.91 4.72
N TYR A 571 16.14 27.14 4.30
CA TYR A 571 15.78 28.08 3.24
C TYR A 571 15.25 29.36 3.87
N LEU A 572 15.79 30.52 3.49
CA LEU A 572 15.29 31.83 3.85
C LEU A 572 15.04 32.66 2.60
N LYS A 573 13.79 33.10 2.41
CA LYS A 573 13.45 34.10 1.39
C LYS A 573 12.86 35.33 2.04
N LEU A 574 13.43 36.49 1.71
CA LEU A 574 12.92 37.80 2.10
C LEU A 574 12.39 38.50 0.85
N TYR A 575 11.25 39.17 0.97
CA TYR A 575 10.64 39.90 -0.12
C TYR A 575 9.99 41.17 0.40
N GLU A 576 10.12 42.28 -0.33
CA GLU A 576 9.61 43.59 0.06
C GLU A 576 8.70 44.16 -1.02
N GLU A 577 7.53 44.62 -0.58
CA GLU A 577 6.57 45.41 -1.35
C GLU A 577 6.42 46.79 -0.68
N PRO A 578 5.87 47.81 -1.38
CA PRO A 578 5.77 49.17 -0.85
C PRO A 578 5.11 49.27 0.54
N TYR A 579 4.16 48.38 0.83
CA TYR A 579 3.41 48.39 2.08
C TYR A 579 3.75 47.22 3.02
N ASN A 580 4.21 46.09 2.48
CA ASN A 580 4.37 44.84 3.23
C ASN A 580 5.79 44.29 3.06
N VAL A 581 6.34 43.71 4.12
CA VAL A 581 7.55 42.87 4.01
C VAL A 581 7.22 41.43 4.39
N PHE A 582 7.86 40.50 3.70
CA PHE A 582 7.61 39.08 3.79
C PHE A 582 8.90 38.33 4.11
N ALA A 583 8.81 37.37 5.03
CA ALA A 583 9.87 36.41 5.27
C ALA A 583 9.30 35.00 5.25
N MET A 584 9.98 34.08 4.57
CA MET A 584 9.67 32.65 4.57
C MET A 584 10.90 31.88 4.99
N VAL A 585 10.77 31.11 6.05
CA VAL A 585 11.80 30.19 6.56
C VAL A 585 11.29 28.77 6.39
N VAL A 586 12.06 27.91 5.73
CA VAL A 586 11.77 26.47 5.65
C VAL A 586 12.96 25.70 6.20
N ILE A 587 12.74 24.90 7.24
CA ILE A 587 13.81 24.23 7.99
C ILE A 587 13.36 22.84 8.49
N GLU A 588 14.29 21.91 8.68
CA GLU A 588 14.00 20.57 9.23
C GLU A 588 13.82 20.58 10.76
N ASP A 589 14.59 21.39 11.49
CA ASP A 589 14.55 21.46 12.95
C ASP A 589 13.37 22.30 13.48
N LEU A 590 12.51 21.67 14.26
CA LEU A 590 11.33 22.29 14.87
C LEU A 590 11.68 23.30 15.98
N ARG A 591 12.86 23.19 16.61
CA ARG A 591 13.30 24.06 17.71
C ARG A 591 13.48 25.50 17.25
N VAL A 592 13.81 25.71 15.98
CA VAL A 592 14.01 27.05 15.40
C VAL A 592 12.76 27.92 15.49
N LYS A 593 11.57 27.30 15.47
CA LYS A 593 10.32 28.04 15.68
C LYS A 593 10.32 28.77 17.02
N GLU A 594 10.70 28.10 18.10
CA GLU A 594 10.69 28.67 19.45
C GLU A 594 11.74 29.78 19.59
N VAL A 595 12.93 29.57 19.00
CA VAL A 595 14.01 30.56 18.99
C VAL A 595 13.60 31.82 18.22
N LEU A 596 13.07 31.67 17.00
CA LEU A 596 12.58 32.80 16.20
C LEU A 596 11.41 33.52 16.89
N GLN A 597 10.47 32.76 17.46
CA GLN A 597 9.33 33.34 18.15
C GLN A 597 9.77 34.17 19.37
N LYS A 598 10.79 33.73 20.11
CA LYS A 598 11.37 34.51 21.21
C LYS A 598 12.02 35.80 20.71
N ALA A 599 12.89 35.71 19.70
CA ALA A 599 13.60 36.86 19.15
C ALA A 599 12.64 37.91 18.55
N ILE A 600 11.55 37.48 17.91
CA ILE A 600 10.56 38.38 17.31
C ILE A 600 9.66 39.02 18.37
N ASN A 601 9.32 38.30 19.44
CA ASN A 601 8.55 38.88 20.54
C ASN A 601 9.31 40.03 21.22
N GLU A 602 10.65 39.98 21.27
CA GLU A 602 11.50 41.04 21.81
C GLU A 602 11.44 42.34 20.99
N LEU A 603 11.02 42.27 19.71
CA LEU A 603 10.81 43.44 18.86
C LEU A 603 9.56 44.26 19.23
N ASN A 604 8.66 43.70 20.05
CA ASN A 604 7.42 44.36 20.50
C ASN A 604 6.57 44.94 19.34
N ILE A 605 6.55 44.27 18.18
CA ILE A 605 5.70 44.67 17.06
C ILE A 605 4.23 44.50 17.45
N ILE A 606 3.39 45.47 17.08
CA ILE A 606 1.95 45.42 17.36
C ILE A 606 1.37 44.14 16.74
N PRO A 607 0.64 43.30 17.49
CA PRO A 607 0.16 42.00 16.98
C PRO A 607 -0.72 42.08 15.73
N THR A 608 -1.38 43.21 15.47
CA THR A 608 -2.19 43.42 14.26
C THR A 608 -1.36 43.79 13.03
N GLU A 609 -0.11 44.22 13.23
CA GLU A 609 0.80 44.61 12.15
C GLU A 609 1.74 43.47 11.74
N LEU A 610 1.80 42.38 12.51
CA LEU A 610 2.60 41.20 12.20
C LEU A 610 1.73 39.95 12.09
N ALA A 611 1.57 39.44 10.87
CA ALA A 611 1.02 38.12 10.64
C ALA A 611 2.14 37.08 10.71
N THR A 612 1.95 36.05 11.51
CA THR A 612 2.85 34.89 11.59
C THR A 612 2.11 33.65 11.11
N ALA A 613 2.73 32.82 10.27
CA ALA A 613 2.16 31.57 9.78
C ALA A 613 3.12 30.42 10.12
N TYR A 614 2.57 29.27 10.51
CA TYR A 614 3.37 28.09 10.82
C TYR A 614 2.67 26.83 10.35
N VAL A 615 3.29 26.13 9.40
CA VAL A 615 2.79 24.83 8.93
C VAL A 615 3.92 23.80 8.93
N LYS A 616 3.60 22.58 9.32
CA LYS A 616 4.50 21.44 9.20
C LYS A 616 4.09 20.60 8.00
N THR A 617 4.95 20.50 6.99
CA THR A 617 4.66 19.74 5.76
C THR A 617 5.88 18.94 5.36
N ASN A 618 5.70 17.64 5.06
CA ASN A 618 6.78 16.74 4.60
C ASN A 618 8.00 16.64 5.54
N GLY A 619 7.81 16.87 6.84
CA GLY A 619 8.90 16.90 7.83
C GLY A 619 9.60 18.25 7.97
N LEU A 620 9.20 19.26 7.19
CA LEU A 620 9.73 20.62 7.24
C LEU A 620 8.82 21.52 8.07
N ALA A 621 9.42 22.32 8.94
CA ALA A 621 8.82 23.48 9.58
C ALA A 621 8.88 24.66 8.60
N CYS A 622 7.72 25.17 8.21
CA CYS A 622 7.61 26.35 7.36
C CYS A 622 7.05 27.51 8.20
N ILE A 623 7.84 28.57 8.35
CA ILE A 623 7.51 29.73 9.18
C ILE A 623 7.46 30.96 8.27
N GLY A 624 6.28 31.56 8.17
CA GLY A 624 6.04 32.73 7.35
C GLY A 624 5.73 33.97 8.18
N TYR A 625 6.19 35.14 7.72
CA TYR A 625 5.92 36.43 8.33
C TYR A 625 5.42 37.42 7.28
N ILE A 626 4.40 38.20 7.64
CA ILE A 626 3.95 39.39 6.90
C ILE A 626 3.96 40.54 7.89
N CYS A 627 4.82 41.54 7.67
CA CYS A 627 4.84 42.75 8.47
C CYS A 627 4.29 43.93 7.67
N CYS A 628 3.21 44.50 8.18
CA CYS A 628 2.49 45.65 7.64
C CYS A 628 2.76 46.93 8.47
N ALA A 629 3.80 46.92 9.32
CA ALA A 629 4.16 48.07 10.14
C ALA A 629 4.43 49.30 9.26
N LYS A 630 3.96 50.47 9.70
CA LYS A 630 4.15 51.72 8.94
C LYS A 630 5.58 52.22 9.00
N ASP A 631 6.30 51.87 10.06
CA ASP A 631 7.69 52.28 10.28
C ASP A 631 8.65 51.41 9.43
N PRO A 632 9.38 52.01 8.47
CA PRO A 632 10.40 51.29 7.69
C PRO A 632 11.51 50.69 8.54
N GLY A 633 11.89 51.34 9.65
CA GLY A 633 12.95 50.85 10.55
C GLY A 633 12.57 49.53 11.20
N MET A 634 11.29 49.35 11.55
CA MET A 634 10.78 48.09 12.10
C MET A 634 10.79 46.94 11.08
N LYS A 635 10.58 47.24 9.79
CA LYS A 635 10.65 46.25 8.70
C LYS A 635 12.07 45.72 8.52
N GLU A 636 13.05 46.62 8.48
CA GLU A 636 14.46 46.26 8.40
C GLU A 636 14.93 45.48 9.64
N LEU A 637 14.50 45.92 10.83
CA LEU A 637 14.83 45.26 12.08
C LEU A 637 14.30 43.82 12.12
N LEU A 638 13.08 43.57 11.65
CA LEU A 638 12.52 42.22 11.55
C LEU A 638 13.38 41.30 10.67
N PHE A 639 13.77 41.77 9.48
CA PHE A 639 14.61 41.01 8.56
C PHE A 639 15.99 40.72 9.15
N LYS A 640 16.58 41.71 9.82
CA LYS A 640 17.87 41.54 10.50
C LYS A 640 17.76 40.51 11.63
N THR A 641 16.76 40.62 12.49
CA THR A 641 16.54 39.65 13.59
C THR A 641 16.35 38.23 13.08
N ILE A 642 15.58 38.01 12.02
CA ILE A 642 15.39 36.67 11.44
C ILE A 642 16.72 36.12 10.91
N LYS A 643 17.50 36.92 10.18
CA LYS A 643 18.82 36.53 9.66
C LYS A 643 19.80 36.19 10.78
N ASP A 644 19.96 37.09 11.76
CA ASP A 644 20.91 36.93 12.87
C ASP A 644 20.56 35.70 13.74
N THR A 645 19.26 35.46 13.94
CA THR A 645 18.77 34.28 14.68
C THR A 645 19.05 32.97 13.95
N LEU A 646 18.88 32.93 12.62
CA LEU A 646 19.14 31.73 11.83
C LEU A 646 20.64 31.44 11.71
N GLN A 647 21.46 32.48 11.53
CA GLN A 647 22.93 32.35 11.49
C GLN A 647 23.50 31.89 12.83
N SER A 648 23.02 32.44 13.95
CA SER A 648 23.45 31.98 15.28
C SER A 648 23.04 30.54 15.56
N TRP A 649 21.84 30.14 15.11
CA TRP A 649 21.39 28.75 15.24
C TRP A 649 22.24 27.77 14.40
N GLU A 650 22.56 28.12 13.15
CA GLU A 650 23.39 27.31 12.27
C GLU A 650 24.78 27.04 12.90
N LEU A 651 25.41 28.09 13.45
CA LEU A 651 26.69 28.00 14.16
C LEU A 651 26.64 27.12 15.42
N CYS A 652 25.50 27.08 16.11
CA CYS A 652 25.30 26.21 17.28
C CYS A 652 24.97 24.76 16.91
N SER A 653 24.37 24.52 15.74
CA SER A 653 23.97 23.18 15.27
C SER A 653 25.13 22.36 14.67
N LEU A 654 26.21 23.03 14.26
CA LEU A 654 27.45 22.43 13.72
C LEU A 654 28.48 22.05 14.79
N LYS A 655 28.22 22.39 16.07
CA LYS A 655 28.98 21.94 17.24
C LYS A 655 28.25 20.80 17.92
#